data_AF-A0A1D8P6I2-F1
#
_entry.id   AF-A0A1D8P6I2-F1
#
_cell.length_a   1.000
_cell.length_b   1.000
_cell.length_c   1.000
_cell.angle_alpha   90.00
_cell.angle_beta   90.00
_cell.angle_gamma   90.00
#
_symmetry.space_group_name_H-M   'P 1'
#
loop_
_entity.id
_entity.type
_entity.pdbx_description
1 polymer ?
#
loop_
_entity_poly.entity_id
_entity_poly.type
_entity_poly.pdbx_seq_one_letter_code
_entity_poly.pdbx_strand_id
1 'polypeptide(L)'
;MTSHSDKTQENKSQSVASTVSQKQSRTNSSSQFIDNRPEVTLQRKYQEMADNSAHSTHAVQLQAHTFAQGLGSGQEKHSPQEAWHGLQQKQVRVKPTIQMKGNINVDDDKVISLVEKSVFGLNTEDFASQEDFQERERKRLGPKFTLPHTLAKYNWNWFNLKDDLAYKKNGQSDEEYNTNLNKMRQLVGYRNTLVNDLLKEVIEEIEGRHEDIEDFDIEAQNFGSTTPTSDIDITFVSDSNPELEFEAVELFNKKFIQKYGITPGVMLDTNVYTSGFMPNEEGFKDKFKTQTAEEKLLIEDSKVQKHRIQLALSYLSILQYFNTSKKGKGKWFLFKHRTKKVLAEYLRNKITSENLDSSTEDTLVILALDDVQAIFEKAEDLYQETSIAISNEKALQILPSKVKSAIKKDNESESLHLETMAKDKLYVKSLKRVANLLKLLQENGALLEANQDLYKEESIDNFKSDREDKIKERAKLIIEFEKEQGKALIYANEAYFSGGSAYHVVKGMQGGQGININRQQKMQSLLMNIGYKLQHFQHKAHENLGRAMIDTSKYGQRVADLALIQNLNIQSTELEIFDTLSVQAKEMLVNEIEIVTQYKKGETSPNTGESILTPSSKESAAQEDFEMTQENVELNFLEIAHKTIAPYYWDKFKSKGRIWSNQRTGYHFR
;
A
#
# COMPACT_ATOMS: atom_id res chain seq x y z
N MET A 1 -16.44 -40.62 66.15
CA MET A 1 -17.85 -40.76 66.56
C MET A 1 -18.42 -39.36 66.74
N THR A 2 -19.42 -39.00 65.91
CA THR A 2 -20.65 -38.20 66.16
C THR A 2 -20.66 -37.18 67.32
N SER A 3 -21.30 -36.00 67.28
CA SER A 3 -22.14 -35.27 66.31
C SER A 3 -22.65 -33.97 66.97
N HIS A 4 -22.85 -32.92 66.16
CA HIS A 4 -23.90 -31.87 66.17
C HIS A 4 -24.25 -31.01 67.41
N SER A 5 -24.38 -29.68 67.20
CA SER A 5 -25.69 -28.98 67.15
C SER A 5 -25.57 -27.45 66.92
N ASP A 6 -26.30 -26.96 65.91
CA ASP A 6 -27.23 -25.81 65.86
C ASP A 6 -26.89 -24.40 66.43
N LYS A 7 -26.96 -23.36 65.58
CA LYS A 7 -28.05 -22.34 65.52
C LYS A 7 -27.74 -21.12 64.62
N THR A 8 -28.80 -20.64 63.97
CA THR A 8 -28.95 -19.43 63.13
C THR A 8 -29.48 -18.22 63.91
N GLN A 9 -29.20 -16.98 63.45
CA GLN A 9 -30.11 -15.83 63.57
C GLN A 9 -29.72 -14.66 62.63
N GLU A 10 -30.72 -14.02 62.01
CA GLU A 10 -30.69 -12.81 61.17
C GLU A 10 -30.66 -11.49 61.97
N ASN A 11 -30.14 -10.38 61.40
CA ASN A 11 -30.94 -9.16 61.14
C ASN A 11 -30.21 -8.04 60.36
N LYS A 12 -31.01 -7.20 59.65
CA LYS A 12 -30.67 -6.06 58.76
C LYS A 12 -30.60 -4.69 59.49
N SER A 13 -29.88 -3.70 58.93
CA SER A 13 -30.37 -2.35 58.48
C SER A 13 -29.41 -1.14 58.69
N GLN A 14 -29.32 -0.28 57.65
CA GLN A 14 -29.23 1.21 57.61
C GLN A 14 -27.94 2.06 57.93
N SER A 15 -27.40 2.67 56.86
CA SER A 15 -27.19 4.12 56.52
C SER A 15 -26.55 5.20 57.43
N VAL A 16 -25.69 6.02 56.77
CA VAL A 16 -25.44 7.51 56.86
C VAL A 16 -24.08 8.03 57.43
N ALA A 17 -23.32 8.65 56.50
CA ALA A 17 -22.41 9.82 56.51
C ALA A 17 -21.38 10.12 57.64
N SER A 18 -20.16 10.48 57.23
CA SER A 18 -19.50 11.76 57.61
C SER A 18 -18.20 12.01 56.81
N THR A 19 -17.96 13.28 56.50
CA THR A 19 -16.84 13.80 55.70
C THR A 19 -15.83 14.52 56.62
N VAL A 20 -14.56 14.56 56.18
CA VAL A 20 -13.44 15.47 56.54
C VAL A 20 -12.53 15.06 57.72
N SER A 21 -11.27 14.68 57.44
CA SER A 21 -10.10 15.59 57.49
C SER A 21 -8.76 14.89 57.23
N GLN A 22 -7.86 15.60 56.56
CA GLN A 22 -6.56 15.16 56.06
C GLN A 22 -5.56 14.80 57.17
N LYS A 23 -4.71 13.80 56.91
CA LYS A 23 -3.29 13.88 57.32
C LYS A 23 -2.40 13.03 56.40
N GLN A 24 -1.45 13.69 55.75
CA GLN A 24 -0.35 13.07 55.01
C GLN A 24 0.55 12.29 55.99
N SER A 25 0.86 11.04 55.65
CA SER A 25 2.10 10.39 56.09
C SER A 25 2.64 9.51 54.96
N ARG A 26 3.88 9.77 54.56
CA ARG A 26 4.70 8.90 53.72
C ARG A 26 4.99 7.59 54.47
N THR A 27 4.65 6.44 53.89
CA THR A 27 5.38 5.16 54.06
C THR A 27 5.00 4.18 52.94
N ASN A 28 6.02 3.44 52.49
CA ASN A 28 6.03 2.47 51.40
C ASN A 28 5.07 1.27 51.57
N SER A 29 4.85 0.62 50.41
CA SER A 29 4.31 -0.72 50.14
C SER A 29 2.80 -0.85 49.92
N SER A 30 2.42 -1.16 48.69
CA SER A 30 1.31 -2.08 48.41
C SER A 30 1.63 -2.88 47.16
N SER A 31 1.74 -4.20 47.33
CA SER A 31 1.75 -5.22 46.28
C SER A 31 0.87 -4.79 45.11
N GLN A 32 1.46 -4.51 43.94
CA GLN A 32 0.69 -4.32 42.72
C GLN A 32 0.08 -5.66 42.37
N PHE A 33 -1.23 -5.77 42.51
CA PHE A 33 -1.99 -6.87 41.94
C PHE A 33 -1.85 -6.75 40.42
N ILE A 34 -1.01 -7.58 39.82
CA ILE A 34 -0.86 -7.65 38.37
C ILE A 34 -2.08 -8.41 37.86
N ASP A 35 -3.00 -7.69 37.21
CA ASP A 35 -4.07 -8.32 36.46
C ASP A 35 -3.48 -8.93 35.18
N ASN A 36 -3.56 -10.25 35.09
CA ASN A 36 -3.04 -11.08 34.00
C ASN A 36 -4.13 -11.47 33.00
N ARG A 37 -5.32 -10.86 33.06
CA ARG A 37 -6.33 -11.05 32.02
C ARG A 37 -5.75 -10.61 30.66
N PRO A 38 -5.93 -11.40 29.58
CA PRO A 38 -5.30 -11.14 28.27
C PRO A 38 -5.52 -9.71 27.76
N GLU A 39 -6.71 -9.16 27.97
CA GLU A 39 -7.11 -7.80 27.61
C GLU A 39 -6.23 -6.73 28.29
N VAL A 40 -5.88 -6.93 29.57
CA VAL A 40 -5.09 -5.99 30.37
C VAL A 40 -3.59 -6.13 30.07
N THR A 41 -3.13 -7.35 29.75
CA THR A 41 -1.76 -7.61 29.29
C THR A 41 -1.52 -6.98 27.92
N LEU A 42 -2.50 -7.06 27.01
CA LEU A 42 -2.47 -6.39 25.71
C LEU A 42 -2.41 -4.88 25.89
N GLN A 43 -3.27 -4.32 26.75
CA GLN A 43 -3.32 -2.88 27.05
C GLN A 43 -2.03 -2.35 27.68
N ARG A 44 -1.38 -3.15 28.53
CA ARG A 44 -0.06 -2.83 29.10
C ARG A 44 1.04 -2.84 28.04
N LYS A 45 1.06 -3.85 27.16
CA LYS A 45 1.99 -3.89 26.02
C LYS A 45 1.81 -2.67 25.11
N TYR A 46 0.58 -2.22 24.86
CA TYR A 46 0.32 -0.99 24.11
C TYR A 46 0.79 0.27 24.84
N GLN A 47 0.60 0.34 26.16
CA GLN A 47 1.07 1.46 26.98
C GLN A 47 2.60 1.53 27.01
N GLU A 48 3.29 0.39 27.16
CA GLU A 48 4.75 0.30 27.13
C GLU A 48 5.33 0.67 25.74
N MET A 49 4.65 0.30 24.66
CA MET A 49 5.02 0.74 23.31
C MET A 49 4.82 2.25 23.12
N ALA A 50 3.75 2.82 23.68
CA ALA A 50 3.47 4.26 23.63
C ALA A 50 4.48 5.06 24.47
N ASP A 51 4.80 4.61 25.68
CA ASP A 51 5.70 5.30 26.61
C ASP A 51 7.16 5.30 26.10
N ASN A 52 7.60 4.24 25.44
CA ASN A 52 8.93 4.17 24.82
C ASN A 52 9.06 5.06 23.56
N SER A 53 7.95 5.47 22.95
CA SER A 53 7.94 6.41 21.82
C SER A 53 7.98 7.88 22.25
N ALA A 54 7.62 8.18 23.50
CA ALA A 54 7.38 9.54 24.01
C ALA A 54 8.66 10.33 24.38
N HIS A 55 9.83 9.68 24.44
CA HIS A 55 11.08 10.33 24.82
C HIS A 55 11.74 11.18 23.70
N SER A 56 11.15 11.27 22.50
CA SER A 56 11.58 12.20 21.44
C SER A 56 10.60 13.37 21.19
N THR A 57 9.40 13.34 21.78
CA THR A 57 8.27 14.21 21.38
C THR A 57 8.18 15.52 22.16
N HIS A 58 8.92 15.68 23.26
CA HIS A 58 8.87 16.88 24.12
C HIS A 58 9.44 18.16 23.48
N ALA A 59 10.23 18.06 22.40
CA ALA A 59 10.73 19.24 21.67
C ALA A 59 9.75 19.76 20.60
N VAL A 60 8.85 18.90 20.08
CA VAL A 60 7.93 19.24 18.98
C VAL A 60 6.64 19.89 19.52
N GLN A 61 6.26 19.59 20.76
CA GLN A 61 5.01 20.03 21.38
C GLN A 61 4.95 21.55 21.66
N LEU A 62 6.10 22.22 21.85
CA LEU A 62 6.12 23.66 22.12
C LEU A 62 5.87 24.53 20.86
N GLN A 63 6.07 24.00 19.65
CA GLN A 63 5.79 24.73 18.40
C GLN A 63 4.34 24.55 17.91
N ALA A 64 3.71 23.40 18.18
CA ALA A 64 2.33 23.13 17.77
C ALA A 64 1.27 23.93 18.57
N HIS A 65 1.57 24.34 19.80
CA HIS A 65 0.60 25.02 20.67
C HIS A 65 0.34 26.49 20.28
N THR A 66 1.14 27.07 19.38
CA THR A 66 0.94 28.45 18.87
C THR A 66 0.16 28.50 17.55
N PHE A 67 -0.08 27.36 16.89
CA PHE A 67 -0.77 27.31 15.60
C PHE A 67 -2.29 27.06 15.71
N ALA A 68 -2.79 26.65 16.89
CA ALA A 68 -4.17 26.19 17.07
C ALA A 68 -5.16 27.25 17.63
N GLN A 69 -4.76 28.51 17.84
CA GLN A 69 -5.66 29.56 18.37
C GLN A 69 -6.28 30.50 17.33
N GLY A 70 -6.14 30.23 16.03
CA GLY A 70 -6.86 30.97 14.99
C GLY A 70 -7.45 30.03 13.94
N LEU A 71 -8.69 30.32 13.53
CA LEU A 71 -9.44 29.77 12.40
C LEU A 71 -10.45 28.65 12.72
N GLY A 72 -11.59 29.09 13.27
CA GLY A 72 -12.89 28.55 12.89
C GLY A 72 -13.42 29.25 11.63
N SER A 73 -14.36 28.56 10.95
CA SER A 73 -15.13 28.99 9.76
C SER A 73 -14.36 29.12 8.44
N GLY A 74 -14.76 28.29 7.46
CA GLY A 74 -14.70 28.57 6.01
C GLY A 74 -13.32 28.81 5.37
N GLN A 75 -13.02 28.01 4.34
CA GLN A 75 -11.82 28.03 3.48
C GLN A 75 -10.65 27.19 3.99
N GLU A 76 -10.55 25.96 3.48
CA GLU A 76 -9.29 25.22 3.45
C GLU A 76 -8.51 25.69 2.21
N LYS A 77 -7.63 26.67 2.44
CA LYS A 77 -6.55 27.03 1.51
C LYS A 77 -5.35 26.13 1.78
N HIS A 78 -4.74 25.69 0.68
CA HIS A 78 -3.52 24.89 0.52
C HIS A 78 -3.68 23.36 0.54
N SER A 79 -3.77 22.79 -0.68
CA SER A 79 -3.50 21.37 -0.96
C SER A 79 -1.98 21.19 -1.16
N PRO A 80 -1.30 20.29 -0.45
CA PRO A 80 0.15 20.10 -0.54
C PRO A 80 0.52 19.11 -1.65
N GLN A 81 0.08 19.39 -2.88
CA GLN A 81 0.65 18.82 -4.11
C GLN A 81 1.84 19.65 -4.62
N GLU A 82 2.07 20.85 -4.06
CA GLU A 82 3.05 21.83 -4.56
C GLU A 82 4.19 22.17 -3.58
N ALA A 83 4.33 21.45 -2.45
CA ALA A 83 5.36 21.74 -1.44
C ALA A 83 6.60 20.82 -1.50
N TRP A 84 6.74 20.01 -2.56
CA TRP A 84 7.79 19.00 -2.68
C TRP A 84 8.96 19.37 -3.59
N HIS A 85 8.93 20.55 -4.21
CA HIS A 85 10.12 21.08 -4.87
C HIS A 85 11.07 21.69 -3.83
N GLY A 86 12.06 20.89 -3.45
CA GLY A 86 13.27 21.31 -2.77
C GLY A 86 13.13 21.56 -1.28
N LEU A 87 13.31 20.52 -0.46
CA LEU A 87 13.95 20.63 0.87
C LEU A 87 14.09 19.26 1.55
N GLN A 88 15.13 18.51 1.17
CA GLN A 88 15.79 17.58 2.10
C GLN A 88 17.30 17.45 1.80
N GLN A 89 18.01 18.59 1.86
CA GLN A 89 19.41 18.63 2.30
C GLN A 89 19.61 19.87 3.19
N LYS A 90 19.27 19.72 4.49
CA LYS A 90 19.46 20.64 5.65
C LYS A 90 18.19 20.46 6.53
N GLN A 91 18.17 20.06 7.79
CA GLN A 91 19.11 19.95 8.91
C GLN A 91 18.58 18.76 9.77
N VAL A 92 19.36 17.94 10.48
CA VAL A 92 20.28 18.27 11.57
C VAL A 92 21.48 17.30 11.53
N ARG A 93 22.62 17.79 11.01
CA ARG A 93 23.95 17.39 11.49
C ARG A 93 24.39 18.48 12.46
N VAL A 94 24.80 18.08 13.66
CA VAL A 94 25.53 18.96 14.58
C VAL A 94 26.84 19.38 13.89
N LYS A 95 27.12 20.69 13.88
CA LYS A 95 28.26 21.31 13.19
C LYS A 95 29.61 20.82 13.74
N PRO A 96 30.60 20.56 12.87
CA PRO A 96 31.97 20.99 13.09
C PRO A 96 32.28 22.14 12.13
N THR A 97 32.65 23.28 12.71
CA THR A 97 33.07 24.49 11.98
C THR A 97 34.49 24.32 11.47
N ILE A 98 34.70 24.04 10.17
CA ILE A 98 35.91 24.44 9.43
C ILE A 98 35.50 24.83 8.00
N GLN A 99 35.88 26.03 7.61
CA GLN A 99 35.61 26.67 6.33
C GLN A 99 36.78 26.35 5.37
N MET A 100 36.55 25.67 4.24
CA MET A 100 37.48 25.66 3.10
C MET A 100 36.72 25.76 1.78
N LYS A 101 37.11 26.75 0.96
CA LYS A 101 36.65 26.98 -0.42
C LYS A 101 37.32 25.98 -1.37
N GLY A 102 36.58 25.45 -2.35
CA GLY A 102 37.15 24.82 -3.56
C GLY A 102 36.36 23.60 -4.06
N ASN A 103 36.09 23.57 -5.38
CA ASN A 103 35.49 22.46 -6.13
C ASN A 103 36.04 21.08 -5.73
N ILE A 104 35.16 20.15 -5.33
CA ILE A 104 35.47 18.72 -5.28
C ILE A 104 34.25 17.93 -5.75
N ASN A 105 34.48 17.12 -6.79
CA ASN A 105 33.57 16.14 -7.37
C ASN A 105 33.23 15.07 -6.32
N VAL A 106 31.94 14.83 -6.03
CA VAL A 106 31.52 13.77 -5.11
C VAL A 106 31.35 12.50 -5.92
N ASP A 107 32.13 11.48 -5.56
CA ASP A 107 32.19 10.17 -6.21
C ASP A 107 31.28 9.21 -5.42
N ASP A 108 30.18 8.77 -6.05
CA ASP A 108 29.11 7.98 -5.42
C ASP A 108 29.59 6.61 -4.92
N ASP A 109 30.68 6.08 -5.48
CA ASP A 109 31.33 4.84 -5.03
C ASP A 109 31.83 4.93 -3.57
N LYS A 110 32.12 6.15 -3.07
CA LYS A 110 32.52 6.35 -1.67
C LYS A 110 31.35 6.36 -0.70
N VAL A 111 30.14 6.71 -1.13
CA VAL A 111 28.95 6.73 -0.28
C VAL A 111 28.46 5.30 0.00
N ILE A 112 28.52 4.42 -1.00
CA ILE A 112 28.31 2.97 -0.84
C ILE A 112 29.30 2.40 0.19
N SER A 113 30.58 2.77 0.09
CA SER A 113 31.60 2.31 1.05
C SER A 113 31.36 2.80 2.50
N LEU A 114 30.68 3.94 2.70
CA LEU A 114 30.41 4.50 4.02
C LEU A 114 29.19 3.86 4.69
N VAL A 115 28.17 3.49 3.90
CA VAL A 115 27.02 2.70 4.37
C VAL A 115 27.47 1.27 4.72
N GLU A 116 28.38 0.68 3.94
CA GLU A 116 28.97 -0.63 4.24
C GLU A 116 29.94 -0.60 5.44
N LYS A 117 30.64 0.52 5.68
CA LYS A 117 31.53 0.72 6.85
C LYS A 117 30.79 0.73 8.20
N SER A 118 29.56 1.23 8.27
CA SER A 118 28.79 1.25 9.52
C SER A 118 28.13 -0.09 9.87
N VAL A 119 27.94 -0.97 8.88
CA VAL A 119 27.19 -2.23 9.04
C VAL A 119 28.06 -3.37 9.59
N PHE A 120 29.40 -3.29 9.49
CA PHE A 120 30.27 -4.42 9.82
C PHE A 120 31.29 -4.21 10.96
N GLY A 121 31.43 -3.01 11.54
CA GLY A 121 32.34 -2.82 12.69
C GLY A 121 33.80 -3.24 12.44
N LEU A 122 34.31 -3.07 11.21
CA LEU A 122 35.68 -3.47 10.83
C LEU A 122 36.63 -2.27 10.76
N ASN A 123 37.84 -2.45 11.29
CA ASN A 123 38.91 -1.44 11.30
C ASN A 123 39.46 -1.18 9.89
N THR A 124 39.93 0.05 9.67
CA THR A 124 40.30 0.63 8.37
C THR A 124 41.54 0.04 7.69
N GLU A 125 42.20 -0.98 8.27
CA GLU A 125 43.38 -1.62 7.67
C GLU A 125 43.05 -2.87 6.84
N ASP A 126 41.81 -3.36 6.84
CA ASP A 126 41.39 -4.55 6.07
C ASP A 126 40.85 -4.25 4.66
N PHE A 127 40.72 -2.97 4.25
CA PHE A 127 40.06 -2.60 2.99
C PHE A 127 40.83 -2.98 1.71
N ALA A 128 42.14 -3.21 1.81
CA ALA A 128 42.92 -3.78 0.71
C ALA A 128 42.56 -5.25 0.41
N SER A 129 41.71 -5.89 1.21
CA SER A 129 41.34 -7.30 1.08
C SER A 129 39.97 -7.56 0.43
N GLN A 130 39.10 -6.55 0.28
CA GLN A 130 37.71 -6.74 -0.20
C GLN A 130 37.55 -6.60 -1.72
N GLU A 131 38.16 -5.60 -2.35
CA GLU A 131 38.32 -5.54 -3.81
C GLU A 131 39.15 -6.74 -4.30
N ASP A 132 40.20 -7.07 -3.54
CA ASP A 132 41.02 -8.26 -3.77
C ASP A 132 40.21 -9.55 -3.59
N PHE A 133 39.28 -9.64 -2.63
CA PHE A 133 38.40 -10.80 -2.44
C PHE A 133 37.37 -10.92 -3.56
N GLN A 134 36.70 -9.83 -3.94
CA GLN A 134 35.74 -9.84 -5.05
C GLN A 134 36.42 -10.13 -6.39
N GLU A 135 37.61 -9.60 -6.62
CA GLU A 135 38.38 -9.89 -7.83
C GLU A 135 39.00 -11.30 -7.82
N ARG A 136 39.45 -11.80 -6.66
CA ARG A 136 39.85 -13.21 -6.48
C ARG A 136 38.68 -14.17 -6.70
N GLU A 137 37.49 -13.86 -6.21
CA GLU A 137 36.28 -14.67 -6.42
C GLU A 137 35.77 -14.59 -7.88
N ARG A 138 35.81 -13.42 -8.53
CA ARG A 138 35.57 -13.31 -9.99
C ARG A 138 36.56 -14.16 -10.78
N LYS A 139 37.84 -14.17 -10.40
CA LYS A 139 38.87 -15.04 -10.99
C LYS A 139 38.65 -16.53 -10.65
N ARG A 140 38.11 -16.86 -9.47
CA ARG A 140 37.82 -18.24 -9.01
C ARG A 140 36.59 -18.87 -9.69
N LEU A 141 35.53 -18.10 -9.91
CA LEU A 141 34.29 -18.57 -10.56
C LEU A 141 34.41 -18.67 -12.09
N GLY A 142 35.44 -18.03 -12.67
CA GLY A 142 35.83 -18.12 -14.07
C GLY A 142 34.98 -17.27 -15.03
N PRO A 143 35.42 -17.11 -16.29
CA PRO A 143 34.82 -16.20 -17.29
C PRO A 143 33.40 -16.57 -17.73
N LYS A 144 32.82 -17.65 -17.21
CA LYS A 144 31.46 -18.13 -17.52
C LYS A 144 30.41 -17.65 -16.51
N PHE A 145 30.79 -17.01 -15.40
CA PHE A 145 29.83 -16.48 -14.43
C PHE A 145 29.35 -15.08 -14.84
N THR A 146 28.47 -15.04 -15.84
CA THR A 146 27.77 -13.82 -16.27
C THR A 146 26.28 -13.94 -15.96
N LEU A 147 25.61 -12.81 -15.74
CA LEU A 147 24.17 -12.78 -15.45
C LEU A 147 23.33 -13.55 -16.52
N PRO A 148 23.52 -13.36 -17.84
CA PRO A 148 22.77 -14.12 -18.84
C PRO A 148 23.06 -15.62 -18.86
N HIS A 149 24.31 -16.03 -18.58
CA HIS A 149 24.69 -17.44 -18.54
C HIS A 149 24.09 -18.14 -17.33
N THR A 150 24.10 -17.46 -16.18
CA THR A 150 23.48 -17.96 -14.96
C THR A 150 21.96 -18.03 -15.14
N LEU A 151 21.30 -16.97 -15.60
CA LEU A 151 19.85 -17.00 -15.90
C LEU A 151 19.45 -18.14 -16.83
N ALA A 152 20.23 -18.44 -17.87
CA ALA A 152 19.94 -19.55 -18.77
C ALA A 152 19.93 -20.93 -18.07
N LYS A 153 20.68 -21.11 -16.97
CA LYS A 153 20.65 -22.34 -16.16
C LYS A 153 19.45 -22.40 -15.21
N TYR A 154 18.88 -21.24 -14.88
CA TYR A 154 17.74 -21.09 -13.97
C TYR A 154 16.48 -20.67 -14.73
N ASN A 155 16.30 -21.20 -15.95
CA ASN A 155 15.09 -21.04 -16.75
C ASN A 155 14.72 -19.56 -17.03
N TRP A 156 15.72 -18.67 -17.10
CA TRP A 156 15.53 -17.23 -17.26
C TRP A 156 14.56 -16.65 -16.22
N ASN A 157 14.57 -17.18 -15.01
CA ASN A 157 13.65 -16.84 -13.95
C ASN A 157 14.44 -16.44 -12.69
N TRP A 158 14.29 -15.19 -12.28
CA TRP A 158 14.96 -14.65 -11.10
C TRP A 158 14.45 -15.26 -9.80
N PHE A 159 13.19 -15.69 -9.74
CA PHE A 159 12.64 -16.40 -8.59
C PHE A 159 13.36 -17.73 -8.37
N ASN A 160 13.67 -18.47 -9.43
CA ASN A 160 14.47 -19.70 -9.35
C ASN A 160 15.88 -19.43 -8.79
N LEU A 161 16.48 -18.28 -9.11
CA LEU A 161 17.77 -17.87 -8.54
C LEU A 161 17.64 -17.55 -7.05
N LYS A 162 16.59 -16.83 -6.65
CA LYS A 162 16.32 -16.54 -5.23
C LYS A 162 16.19 -17.85 -4.45
N ASP A 163 15.35 -18.77 -4.91
CA ASP A 163 15.10 -20.05 -4.24
C ASP A 163 16.36 -20.91 -4.10
N ASP A 164 17.22 -20.93 -5.12
CA ASP A 164 18.41 -21.76 -5.12
C ASP A 164 19.60 -21.16 -4.37
N LEU A 165 19.73 -19.82 -4.39
CA LEU A 165 20.93 -19.12 -3.96
C LEU A 165 20.75 -18.23 -2.73
N ALA A 166 19.57 -17.64 -2.53
CA ALA A 166 19.33 -16.74 -1.39
C ALA A 166 18.91 -17.50 -0.13
N TYR A 167 18.29 -18.67 -0.29
CA TYR A 167 17.72 -19.46 0.80
C TYR A 167 18.49 -20.78 1.01
N LYS A 168 18.64 -21.15 2.29
CA LYS A 168 19.29 -22.38 2.71
C LYS A 168 18.35 -23.55 2.47
N LYS A 169 18.86 -24.58 1.79
CA LYS A 169 18.11 -25.81 1.51
C LYS A 169 18.21 -26.80 2.67
N ASN A 170 17.24 -27.70 2.76
CA ASN A 170 17.28 -28.78 3.74
C ASN A 170 18.52 -29.67 3.52
N GLY A 171 19.27 -29.94 4.60
CA GLY A 171 20.50 -30.72 4.56
C GLY A 171 21.73 -29.99 3.98
N GLN A 172 21.59 -28.72 3.60
CA GLN A 172 22.71 -27.91 3.08
C GLN A 172 23.64 -27.47 4.21
N SER A 173 24.95 -27.60 4.02
CA SER A 173 25.95 -27.07 4.96
C SER A 173 25.98 -25.54 4.96
N ASP A 174 26.42 -24.93 6.07
CA ASP A 174 26.55 -23.46 6.15
C ASP A 174 27.60 -22.91 5.16
N GLU A 175 28.68 -23.65 4.92
CA GLU A 175 29.71 -23.27 3.95
C GLU A 175 29.13 -23.21 2.51
N GLU A 176 28.37 -24.24 2.13
CA GLU A 176 27.71 -24.30 0.82
C GLU A 176 26.66 -23.20 0.69
N TYR A 177 25.85 -22.97 1.73
CA TYR A 177 24.85 -21.91 1.75
C TYR A 177 25.49 -20.53 1.60
N ASN A 178 26.51 -20.20 2.39
CA ASN A 178 27.21 -18.92 2.33
C ASN A 178 27.86 -18.70 0.96
N THR A 179 28.40 -19.77 0.35
CA THR A 179 28.94 -19.72 -1.01
C THR A 179 27.85 -19.35 -2.03
N ASN A 180 26.66 -19.94 -1.93
CA ASN A 180 25.54 -19.63 -2.81
C ASN A 180 24.98 -18.21 -2.57
N LEU A 181 24.88 -17.79 -1.32
CA LEU A 181 24.44 -16.44 -0.95
C LEU A 181 25.38 -15.36 -1.52
N ASN A 182 26.69 -15.61 -1.51
CA ASN A 182 27.67 -14.72 -2.13
C ASN A 182 27.50 -14.64 -3.66
N LYS A 183 27.20 -15.74 -4.34
CA LYS A 183 26.86 -15.71 -5.78
C LYS A 183 25.60 -14.88 -6.02
N MET A 184 24.58 -15.00 -5.15
CA MET A 184 23.37 -14.19 -5.27
C MET A 184 23.66 -12.69 -5.12
N ARG A 185 24.49 -12.29 -4.15
CA ARG A 185 24.90 -10.89 -3.97
C ARG A 185 25.59 -10.32 -5.21
N GLN A 186 26.48 -11.11 -5.85
CA GLN A 186 27.12 -10.70 -7.10
C GLN A 186 26.11 -10.55 -8.25
N LEU A 187 25.15 -11.48 -8.36
CA LEU A 187 24.09 -11.39 -9.37
C LEU A 187 23.21 -10.15 -9.16
N VAL A 188 22.87 -9.81 -7.91
CA VAL A 188 22.16 -8.56 -7.58
C VAL A 188 22.95 -7.34 -8.05
N GLY A 189 24.27 -7.31 -7.84
CA GLY A 189 25.13 -6.25 -8.36
C GLY A 189 25.06 -6.14 -9.88
N TYR A 190 25.19 -7.25 -10.61
CA TYR A 190 25.08 -7.27 -12.07
C TYR A 190 23.69 -6.84 -12.58
N ARG A 191 22.63 -7.26 -11.88
CA ARG A 191 21.25 -6.84 -12.18
C ARG A 191 21.13 -5.32 -12.03
N ASN A 192 21.63 -4.75 -10.93
CA ASN A 192 21.57 -3.31 -10.67
C ASN A 192 22.30 -2.51 -11.76
N THR A 193 23.51 -2.90 -12.15
CA THR A 193 24.24 -2.25 -13.24
C THR A 193 23.44 -2.30 -14.55
N LEU A 194 22.95 -3.47 -14.94
CA LEU A 194 22.17 -3.64 -16.17
C LEU A 194 20.92 -2.75 -16.20
N VAL A 195 20.18 -2.71 -15.09
CA VAL A 195 18.96 -1.91 -14.97
C VAL A 195 19.28 -0.42 -15.01
N ASN A 196 20.30 0.03 -14.26
CA ASN A 196 20.70 1.45 -14.24
C ASN A 196 21.20 1.93 -15.60
N ASP A 197 22.00 1.11 -16.30
CA ASP A 197 22.46 1.42 -17.66
C ASP A 197 21.28 1.58 -18.62
N LEU A 198 20.27 0.70 -18.53
CA LEU A 198 19.06 0.78 -19.34
C LEU A 198 18.21 2.00 -18.98
N LEU A 199 18.09 2.36 -17.70
CA LEU A 199 17.37 3.56 -17.28
C LEU A 199 18.01 4.83 -17.84
N LYS A 200 19.34 4.92 -17.78
CA LYS A 200 20.09 6.02 -18.38
C LYS A 200 19.85 6.12 -19.89
N GLU A 201 19.93 5.00 -20.60
CA GLU A 201 19.66 4.94 -22.05
C GLU A 201 18.23 5.37 -22.39
N VAL A 202 17.25 4.99 -21.56
CA VAL A 202 15.85 5.39 -21.74
C VAL A 202 15.69 6.90 -21.55
N ILE A 203 16.22 7.46 -20.45
CA ILE A 203 16.10 8.89 -20.16
C ILE A 203 16.78 9.73 -21.24
N GLU A 204 18.01 9.38 -21.65
CA GLU A 204 18.75 10.07 -22.73
C GLU A 204 17.99 10.04 -24.07
N GLU A 205 17.33 8.92 -24.40
CA GLU A 205 16.55 8.83 -25.64
C GLU A 205 15.22 9.60 -25.56
N ILE A 206 14.57 9.65 -24.40
CA ILE A 206 13.37 10.46 -24.20
C ILE A 206 13.73 11.96 -24.29
N GLU A 207 14.84 12.38 -23.67
CA GLU A 207 15.37 13.74 -23.77
C GLU A 207 15.65 14.13 -25.23
N GLY A 208 16.33 13.27 -25.99
CA GLY A 208 16.62 13.51 -27.40
C GLY A 208 15.39 13.47 -28.33
N ARG A 209 14.25 12.91 -27.90
CA ARG A 209 12.98 12.96 -28.68
C ARG A 209 12.21 14.26 -28.45
N HIS A 210 12.45 14.91 -27.32
CA HIS A 210 11.72 16.08 -26.85
C HIS A 210 12.68 17.25 -26.60
N GLU A 211 13.58 17.51 -27.55
CA GLU A 211 14.51 18.65 -27.51
C GLU A 211 13.77 20.01 -27.48
N ASP A 212 12.47 20.02 -27.76
CA ASP A 212 11.59 21.18 -27.72
C ASP A 212 11.00 21.49 -26.33
N ILE A 213 11.11 20.59 -25.36
CA ILE A 213 10.66 20.82 -23.98
C ILE A 213 11.76 21.57 -23.21
N GLU A 214 11.53 22.84 -22.87
CA GLU A 214 12.50 23.69 -22.15
C GLU A 214 12.83 23.16 -20.73
N ASP A 215 11.83 22.64 -20.03
CA ASP A 215 11.95 22.11 -18.66
C ASP A 215 11.79 20.58 -18.65
N PHE A 216 12.74 19.87 -19.26
CA PHE A 216 12.78 18.42 -19.25
C PHE A 216 13.13 17.87 -17.87
N ASP A 217 12.23 17.08 -17.27
CA ASP A 217 12.28 16.71 -15.85
C ASP A 217 11.91 15.25 -15.57
N ILE A 218 12.08 14.33 -16.54
CA ILE A 218 11.83 12.91 -16.30
C ILE A 218 12.96 12.28 -15.47
N GLU A 219 12.60 11.64 -14.36
CA GLU A 219 13.52 10.93 -13.47
C GLU A 219 13.03 9.50 -13.21
N ALA A 220 13.96 8.61 -12.86
CA ALA A 220 13.64 7.24 -12.44
C ALA A 220 13.94 7.06 -10.93
N GLN A 221 12.89 6.86 -10.13
CA GLN A 221 13.01 6.58 -8.70
C GLN A 221 13.09 5.07 -8.46
N ASN A 222 14.19 4.60 -7.87
CA ASN A 222 14.43 3.20 -7.57
C ASN A 222 14.25 2.93 -6.06
N PHE A 223 13.15 2.27 -5.70
CA PHE A 223 12.89 1.85 -4.33
C PHE A 223 13.33 0.39 -4.12
N GLY A 224 14.56 0.16 -3.64
CA GLY A 224 14.81 -1.02 -2.82
C GLY A 224 15.66 -2.20 -3.36
N SER A 225 16.71 -1.97 -4.15
CA SER A 225 17.59 -3.07 -4.61
C SER A 225 18.90 -3.25 -3.85
N THR A 226 18.85 -3.52 -2.53
CA THR A 226 20.07 -3.72 -1.73
C THR A 226 20.23 -5.12 -1.13
N THR A 227 19.20 -5.98 -1.19
CA THR A 227 19.22 -7.28 -0.52
C THR A 227 19.14 -8.46 -1.50
N PRO A 228 19.65 -9.65 -1.14
CA PRO A 228 19.60 -10.84 -2.01
C PRO A 228 18.20 -11.26 -2.45
N THR A 229 17.15 -10.86 -1.73
CA THR A 229 15.77 -11.27 -1.98
C THR A 229 14.88 -10.12 -2.45
N SER A 230 15.40 -8.90 -2.62
CA SER A 230 14.59 -7.78 -3.08
C SER A 230 14.34 -7.78 -4.59
N ASP A 231 13.15 -7.34 -4.94
CA ASP A 231 12.69 -6.86 -6.23
C ASP A 231 13.30 -5.48 -6.57
N ILE A 232 13.10 -5.02 -7.81
CA ILE A 232 13.38 -3.65 -8.24
C ILE A 232 12.09 -3.04 -8.76
N ASP A 233 11.53 -2.09 -8.00
CA ASP A 233 10.41 -1.28 -8.43
C ASP A 233 10.90 0.11 -8.82
N ILE A 234 10.66 0.48 -10.08
CA ILE A 234 11.09 1.76 -10.65
C ILE A 234 9.86 2.58 -10.97
N THR A 235 9.81 3.81 -10.49
CA THR A 235 8.77 4.78 -10.85
C THR A 235 9.40 5.88 -11.67
N PHE A 236 8.97 6.04 -12.92
CA PHE A 236 9.28 7.22 -13.71
C PHE A 236 8.41 8.39 -13.25
N VAL A 237 9.02 9.54 -12.97
CA VAL A 237 8.37 10.73 -12.43
C VAL A 237 8.74 11.92 -13.30
N SER A 238 7.76 12.72 -13.70
CA SER A 238 7.97 14.05 -14.28
C SER A 238 6.93 15.01 -13.68
N ASP A 239 7.39 16.13 -13.15
CA ASP A 239 6.55 17.09 -12.45
C ASP A 239 5.77 17.98 -13.42
N SER A 240 6.42 18.34 -14.53
CA SER A 240 5.96 19.31 -15.51
C SER A 240 5.33 18.65 -16.72
N ASN A 241 5.77 17.43 -17.08
CA ASN A 241 5.36 16.71 -18.28
C ASN A 241 4.97 15.24 -18.00
N PRO A 242 3.88 14.98 -17.23
CA PRO A 242 3.50 13.62 -16.81
C PRO A 242 3.28 12.62 -17.98
N GLU A 243 3.02 13.10 -19.18
CA GLU A 243 2.93 12.29 -20.40
C GLU A 243 4.24 11.57 -20.75
N LEU A 244 5.39 12.11 -20.35
CA LEU A 244 6.71 11.50 -20.57
C LEU A 244 6.88 10.20 -19.78
N GLU A 245 6.20 10.05 -18.64
CA GLU A 245 6.29 8.85 -17.81
C GLU A 245 5.81 7.60 -18.55
N PHE A 246 4.69 7.72 -19.29
CA PHE A 246 4.18 6.63 -20.11
C PHE A 246 5.18 6.25 -21.21
N GLU A 247 5.77 7.25 -21.87
CA GLU A 247 6.73 7.02 -22.95
C GLU A 247 7.99 6.34 -22.41
N ALA A 248 8.47 6.75 -21.24
CA ALA A 248 9.62 6.12 -20.57
C ALA A 248 9.33 4.65 -20.20
N VAL A 249 8.16 4.34 -19.66
CA VAL A 249 7.73 2.96 -19.38
C VAL A 249 7.65 2.12 -20.66
N GLU A 250 7.03 2.66 -21.72
CA GLU A 250 6.94 1.96 -23.02
C GLU A 250 8.34 1.71 -23.60
N LEU A 251 9.22 2.71 -23.55
CA LEU A 251 10.57 2.63 -24.11
C LEU A 251 11.45 1.65 -23.33
N PHE A 252 11.40 1.65 -22.00
CA PHE A 252 12.14 0.71 -21.16
C PHE A 252 11.77 -0.74 -21.52
N ASN A 253 10.46 -1.04 -21.53
CA ASN A 253 9.98 -2.38 -21.86
C ASN A 253 10.35 -2.77 -23.29
N LYS A 254 10.21 -1.85 -24.25
CA LYS A 254 10.57 -2.08 -25.66
C LYS A 254 12.05 -2.40 -25.81
N LYS A 255 12.95 -1.61 -25.23
CA LYS A 255 14.41 -1.84 -25.30
C LYS A 255 14.79 -3.17 -24.63
N PHE A 256 14.22 -3.47 -23.47
CA PHE A 256 14.48 -4.73 -22.78
C PHE A 256 14.05 -5.94 -23.61
N ILE A 257 12.82 -5.92 -24.15
CA ILE A 257 12.29 -6.98 -25.01
C ILE A 257 13.10 -7.10 -26.31
N GLN A 258 13.55 -5.99 -26.91
CA GLN A 258 14.41 -6.04 -28.10
C GLN A 258 15.73 -6.76 -27.81
N LYS A 259 16.30 -6.58 -26.61
CA LYS A 259 17.58 -7.17 -26.21
C LYS A 259 17.47 -8.64 -25.80
N TYR A 260 16.40 -9.01 -25.08
CA TYR A 260 16.28 -10.33 -24.45
C TYR A 260 15.12 -11.19 -24.98
N GLY A 261 14.14 -10.58 -25.64
CA GLY A 261 12.94 -11.22 -26.20
C GLY A 261 11.88 -11.62 -25.16
N ILE A 262 12.09 -11.26 -23.89
CA ILE A 262 11.21 -11.49 -22.74
C ILE A 262 11.19 -10.24 -21.86
N THR A 263 10.27 -10.17 -20.90
CA THR A 263 10.11 -9.02 -20.01
C THR A 263 11.00 -9.10 -18.75
N PRO A 264 11.32 -7.93 -18.15
CA PRO A 264 12.21 -7.86 -16.98
C PRO A 264 11.57 -8.41 -15.70
N GLY A 265 10.24 -8.43 -15.60
CA GLY A 265 9.52 -8.85 -14.39
C GLY A 265 9.86 -10.28 -13.94
N VAL A 266 9.97 -11.24 -14.87
CA VAL A 266 10.38 -12.62 -14.51
C VAL A 266 11.88 -12.81 -14.61
N MET A 267 12.52 -12.16 -15.59
CA MET A 267 13.94 -12.35 -15.84
C MET A 267 14.83 -11.77 -14.74
N LEU A 268 14.44 -10.63 -14.16
CA LEU A 268 15.23 -9.85 -13.21
C LEU A 268 14.47 -9.50 -11.92
N ASP A 269 13.17 -9.78 -11.86
CA ASP A 269 12.30 -9.28 -10.79
C ASP A 269 12.35 -7.75 -10.72
N THR A 270 12.11 -7.13 -11.88
CA THR A 270 12.17 -5.68 -12.09
C THR A 270 10.92 -5.21 -12.80
N ASN A 271 10.21 -4.26 -12.19
CA ASN A 271 9.00 -3.67 -12.71
C ASN A 271 9.17 -2.14 -12.85
N VAL A 272 8.52 -1.56 -13.86
CA VAL A 272 8.53 -0.12 -14.12
C VAL A 272 7.11 0.42 -14.11
N TYR A 273 6.93 1.59 -13.51
CA TYR A 273 5.65 2.26 -13.34
C TYR A 273 5.77 3.73 -13.70
N THR A 274 4.63 4.38 -13.89
CA THR A 274 4.53 5.84 -13.91
C THR A 274 4.17 6.32 -12.50
N SER A 275 4.52 7.56 -12.15
CA SER A 275 4.16 8.21 -10.89
C SER A 275 2.70 8.67 -10.87
N GLY A 276 2.18 9.02 -12.06
CA GLY A 276 1.02 9.89 -12.25
C GLY A 276 -0.35 9.24 -12.45
N PHE A 277 -0.65 8.07 -11.88
CA PHE A 277 -2.04 7.54 -11.89
C PHE A 277 -2.91 8.00 -10.73
N MET A 278 -2.68 9.20 -10.21
CA MET A 278 -3.74 10.02 -9.67
C MET A 278 -3.41 11.46 -10.04
N PRO A 279 -4.14 12.09 -10.98
CA PRO A 279 -3.88 13.49 -11.26
C PRO A 279 -4.07 14.28 -9.97
N ASN A 280 -3.21 15.28 -9.80
CA ASN A 280 -3.39 16.32 -8.79
C ASN A 280 -4.84 16.81 -8.87
N GLU A 281 -5.46 17.11 -7.73
CA GLU A 281 -6.88 17.51 -7.68
C GLU A 281 -7.13 18.70 -8.63
N GLU A 282 -6.10 19.52 -8.85
CA GLU A 282 -5.96 20.55 -9.87
C GLU A 282 -6.47 20.17 -11.28
N GLY A 283 -6.08 19.01 -11.83
CA GLY A 283 -6.44 18.59 -13.20
C GLY A 283 -7.89 18.13 -13.35
N PHE A 284 -8.54 17.81 -12.21
CA PHE A 284 -9.96 17.47 -12.14
C PHE A 284 -10.84 18.57 -11.56
N LYS A 285 -10.28 19.65 -10.99
CA LYS A 285 -11.08 20.73 -10.43
C LYS A 285 -11.96 21.27 -11.54
N ASP A 286 -13.27 21.11 -11.38
CA ASP A 286 -14.27 21.78 -12.19
C ASP A 286 -14.12 23.29 -11.93
N LYS A 287 -13.26 23.95 -12.70
CA LYS A 287 -12.97 25.39 -12.55
C LYS A 287 -14.12 26.27 -13.09
N PHE A 288 -15.22 25.67 -13.55
CA PHE A 288 -16.43 26.38 -13.99
C PHE A 288 -17.24 26.87 -12.79
N LYS A 289 -17.22 28.19 -12.55
CA LYS A 289 -17.67 28.83 -11.30
C LYS A 289 -19.18 28.81 -11.04
N THR A 290 -20.01 28.44 -12.01
CA THR A 290 -21.49 28.43 -11.90
C THR A 290 -22.05 27.15 -12.51
N GLN A 291 -22.76 26.35 -11.70
CA GLN A 291 -23.42 25.10 -12.10
C GLN A 291 -24.90 25.13 -11.71
N THR A 292 -25.79 24.67 -12.60
CA THR A 292 -27.22 24.47 -12.30
C THR A 292 -27.40 23.32 -11.30
N ALA A 293 -28.62 23.13 -10.81
CA ALA A 293 -28.93 22.01 -9.93
C ALA A 293 -28.78 20.65 -10.64
N GLU A 294 -29.22 20.56 -11.90
CA GLU A 294 -29.10 19.33 -12.71
C GLU A 294 -27.64 18.98 -12.99
N GLU A 295 -26.81 19.97 -13.31
CA GLU A 295 -25.39 19.77 -13.59
C GLU A 295 -24.61 19.33 -12.35
N LYS A 296 -24.93 19.91 -11.19
CA LYS A 296 -24.39 19.45 -9.91
C LYS A 296 -24.75 18.00 -9.66
N LEU A 297 -25.99 17.60 -9.95
CA LEU A 297 -26.45 16.21 -9.77
C LEU A 297 -25.66 15.25 -10.66
N LEU A 298 -25.48 15.59 -11.94
CA LEU A 298 -24.75 14.78 -12.90
C LEU A 298 -23.27 14.62 -12.51
N ILE A 299 -22.63 15.71 -12.07
CA ILE A 299 -21.25 15.67 -11.59
C ILE A 299 -21.17 14.83 -10.30
N GLU A 300 -22.10 14.98 -9.37
CA GLU A 300 -22.13 14.17 -8.15
C GLU A 300 -22.33 12.68 -8.44
N ASP A 301 -23.19 12.31 -9.40
CA ASP A 301 -23.33 10.90 -9.84
C ASP A 301 -22.00 10.37 -10.41
N SER A 302 -21.32 11.13 -11.27
CA SER A 302 -20.01 10.73 -11.80
C SER A 302 -18.95 10.50 -10.71
N LYS A 303 -18.96 11.33 -9.65
CA LYS A 303 -18.10 11.16 -8.46
C LYS A 303 -18.47 9.90 -7.67
N VAL A 304 -19.76 9.58 -7.54
CA VAL A 304 -20.21 8.32 -6.93
C VAL A 304 -19.71 7.13 -7.74
N GLN A 305 -19.83 7.17 -9.07
CA GLN A 305 -19.32 6.09 -9.93
C GLN A 305 -17.80 5.95 -9.81
N LYS A 306 -17.05 7.06 -9.87
CA LYS A 306 -15.60 7.10 -9.62
C LYS A 306 -15.25 6.42 -8.29
N HIS A 307 -15.93 6.80 -7.22
CA HIS A 307 -15.75 6.23 -5.89
C HIS A 307 -16.00 4.72 -5.86
N ARG A 308 -17.09 4.27 -6.49
CA ARG A 308 -17.40 2.83 -6.63
C ARG A 308 -16.29 2.09 -7.37
N ILE A 309 -15.67 2.68 -8.40
CA ILE A 309 -14.53 2.07 -9.11
C ILE A 309 -13.36 1.86 -8.15
N GLN A 310 -12.97 2.89 -7.40
CA GLN A 310 -11.84 2.79 -6.48
C GLN A 310 -12.05 1.76 -5.36
N LEU A 311 -13.27 1.64 -4.86
CA LEU A 311 -13.60 0.59 -3.89
C LEU A 311 -13.67 -0.79 -4.53
N ALA A 312 -14.20 -0.90 -5.74
CA ALA A 312 -14.18 -2.16 -6.50
C ALA A 312 -12.74 -2.65 -6.73
N LEU A 313 -11.83 -1.74 -7.11
CA LEU A 313 -10.39 -2.02 -7.23
C LEU A 313 -9.78 -2.48 -5.90
N SER A 314 -10.21 -1.91 -4.78
CA SER A 314 -9.74 -2.30 -3.44
C SER A 314 -10.23 -3.68 -3.00
N TYR A 315 -11.41 -4.11 -3.46
CA TYR A 315 -11.94 -5.47 -3.24
C TYR A 315 -11.36 -6.51 -4.21
N LEU A 316 -10.74 -6.06 -5.31
CA LEU A 316 -10.29 -6.95 -6.38
C LEU A 316 -9.24 -7.96 -5.89
N SER A 317 -8.31 -7.55 -5.03
CA SER A 317 -7.31 -8.46 -4.46
C SER A 317 -7.93 -9.54 -3.56
N ILE A 318 -9.00 -9.22 -2.84
CA ILE A 318 -9.79 -10.20 -2.06
C ILE A 318 -10.57 -11.14 -3.01
N LEU A 319 -11.15 -10.60 -4.09
CA LEU A 319 -11.83 -11.41 -5.10
C LEU A 319 -10.85 -12.36 -5.81
N GLN A 320 -9.64 -11.89 -6.13
CA GLN A 320 -8.56 -12.70 -6.70
C GLN A 320 -8.18 -13.84 -5.74
N TYR A 321 -8.02 -13.55 -4.44
CA TYR A 321 -7.78 -14.56 -3.40
C TYR A 321 -8.80 -15.70 -3.46
N PHE A 322 -10.10 -15.39 -3.55
CA PHE A 322 -11.12 -16.42 -3.64
C PHE A 322 -11.17 -17.14 -5.00
N ASN A 323 -10.69 -16.53 -6.08
CA ASN A 323 -10.70 -17.17 -7.40
C ASN A 323 -9.42 -17.96 -7.73
N THR A 324 -8.45 -18.06 -6.81
CA THR A 324 -7.25 -18.90 -6.99
C THR A 324 -7.55 -20.40 -7.10
N SER A 325 -8.74 -20.86 -6.66
CA SER A 325 -9.12 -22.28 -6.75
C SER A 325 -10.58 -22.48 -7.16
N LYS A 326 -10.88 -23.62 -7.82
CA LYS A 326 -12.26 -24.01 -8.19
C LYS A 326 -13.22 -24.06 -6.99
N LYS A 327 -12.72 -24.27 -5.77
CA LYS A 327 -13.52 -24.30 -4.53
C LYS A 327 -13.86 -22.90 -3.99
N GLY A 328 -13.20 -21.84 -4.48
CA GLY A 328 -13.32 -20.51 -3.90
C GLY A 328 -14.44 -19.63 -4.47
N LYS A 329 -15.08 -20.00 -5.59
CA LYS A 329 -16.28 -19.28 -6.11
C LYS A 329 -17.42 -19.20 -5.07
N GLY A 330 -17.62 -20.24 -4.27
CA GLY A 330 -18.60 -20.23 -3.16
C GLY A 330 -18.16 -19.31 -2.00
N LYS A 331 -16.86 -19.16 -1.76
CA LYS A 331 -16.32 -18.33 -0.68
C LYS A 331 -16.54 -16.83 -0.95
N TRP A 332 -16.40 -16.37 -2.19
CA TRP A 332 -16.67 -14.96 -2.52
C TRP A 332 -18.14 -14.58 -2.29
N PHE A 333 -19.08 -15.45 -2.66
CA PHE A 333 -20.50 -15.25 -2.36
C PHE A 333 -20.74 -15.11 -0.84
N LEU A 334 -20.16 -16.02 -0.04
CA LEU A 334 -20.24 -15.97 1.42
C LEU A 334 -19.60 -14.69 1.98
N PHE A 335 -18.49 -14.26 1.41
CA PHE A 335 -17.82 -13.01 1.79
C PHE A 335 -18.74 -11.80 1.57
N LYS A 336 -19.32 -11.64 0.37
CA LYS A 336 -20.26 -10.55 0.06
C LYS A 336 -21.44 -10.54 1.03
N HIS A 337 -22.05 -11.71 1.26
CA HIS A 337 -23.18 -11.85 2.16
C HIS A 337 -22.81 -11.45 3.60
N ARG A 338 -21.66 -11.92 4.11
CA ARG A 338 -21.18 -11.60 5.46
C ARG A 338 -20.85 -10.11 5.61
N THR A 339 -20.21 -9.49 4.63
CA THR A 339 -19.93 -8.04 4.63
C THR A 339 -21.22 -7.23 4.70
N LYS A 340 -22.22 -7.55 3.88
CA LYS A 340 -23.53 -6.89 3.90
C LYS A 340 -24.25 -7.06 5.25
N LYS A 341 -24.20 -8.27 5.83
CA LYS A 341 -24.77 -8.54 7.15
C LYS A 341 -24.12 -7.68 8.24
N VAL A 342 -22.79 -7.67 8.31
CA VAL A 342 -22.01 -6.88 9.29
C VAL A 342 -22.29 -5.39 9.14
N LEU A 343 -22.35 -4.88 7.90
CA LEU A 343 -22.70 -3.49 7.62
C LEU A 343 -24.10 -3.14 8.14
N ALA A 344 -25.10 -3.97 7.85
CA ALA A 344 -26.47 -3.73 8.28
C ALA A 344 -26.59 -3.75 9.82
N GLU A 345 -25.99 -4.75 10.49
CA GLU A 345 -25.98 -4.84 11.96
C GLU A 345 -25.33 -3.61 12.59
N TYR A 346 -24.18 -3.19 12.07
CA TYR A 346 -23.46 -2.02 12.57
C TYR A 346 -24.30 -0.73 12.42
N LEU A 347 -24.88 -0.49 11.25
CA LEU A 347 -25.68 0.70 10.99
C LEU A 347 -26.93 0.73 11.88
N ARG A 348 -27.66 -0.38 12.02
CA ARG A 348 -28.85 -0.45 12.89
C ARG A 348 -28.51 -0.14 14.35
N ASN A 349 -27.41 -0.71 14.85
CA ASN A 349 -26.94 -0.46 16.22
C ASN A 349 -26.61 1.02 16.43
N LYS A 350 -25.91 1.65 15.47
CA LYS A 350 -25.57 3.07 15.52
C LYS A 350 -26.80 3.98 15.44
N ILE A 351 -27.73 3.68 14.53
CA ILE A 351 -28.99 4.42 14.37
C ILE A 351 -29.81 4.36 15.66
N THR A 352 -29.94 3.16 16.25
CA THR A 352 -30.61 2.97 17.55
C THR A 352 -29.94 3.79 18.65
N SER A 353 -28.60 3.79 18.71
CA SER A 353 -27.86 4.52 19.76
C SER A 353 -28.02 6.05 19.68
N GLU A 354 -28.34 6.60 18.51
CA GLU A 354 -28.57 8.04 18.30
C GLU A 354 -30.05 8.43 18.40
N ASN A 355 -30.95 7.51 18.79
CA ASN A 355 -32.41 7.73 18.89
C ASN A 355 -33.06 8.24 17.60
N LEU A 356 -32.61 7.75 16.45
CA LEU A 356 -33.22 8.01 15.15
C LEU A 356 -34.56 7.27 14.97
N ASP A 357 -35.45 7.79 14.12
CA ASP A 357 -36.71 7.12 13.80
C ASP A 357 -36.51 5.83 12.97
N SER A 358 -37.44 4.88 13.10
CA SER A 358 -37.36 3.56 12.45
C SER A 358 -37.50 3.60 10.92
N SER A 359 -38.13 4.63 10.36
CA SER A 359 -38.26 4.78 8.89
C SER A 359 -36.95 5.27 8.24
N THR A 360 -36.19 6.07 8.98
CA THR A 360 -34.83 6.52 8.65
C THR A 360 -33.83 5.35 8.76
N GLU A 361 -34.05 4.41 9.68
CA GLU A 361 -33.26 3.19 9.83
C GLU A 361 -33.24 2.34 8.55
N ASP A 362 -34.41 1.91 8.08
CA ASP A 362 -34.52 1.03 6.92
C ASP A 362 -33.97 1.70 5.65
N THR A 363 -34.24 2.99 5.46
CA THR A 363 -33.79 3.74 4.29
C THR A 363 -32.26 3.81 4.21
N LEU A 364 -31.58 4.17 5.31
CA LEU A 364 -30.13 4.28 5.35
C LEU A 364 -29.44 2.93 5.14
N VAL A 365 -29.96 1.88 5.76
CA VAL A 365 -29.43 0.52 5.61
C VAL A 365 -29.60 0.05 4.17
N ILE A 366 -30.78 0.22 3.55
CA ILE A 366 -31.02 -0.18 2.16
C ILE A 366 -30.07 0.55 1.22
N LEU A 367 -29.94 1.88 1.34
CA LEU A 367 -29.03 2.67 0.51
C LEU A 367 -27.57 2.21 0.62
N ALA A 368 -27.10 1.90 1.84
CA ALA A 368 -25.75 1.38 2.04
C ALA A 368 -25.57 -0.01 1.39
N LEU A 369 -26.55 -0.90 1.57
CA LEU A 369 -26.50 -2.26 1.05
C LEU A 369 -26.55 -2.31 -0.48
N ASP A 370 -27.32 -1.43 -1.11
CA ASP A 370 -27.39 -1.31 -2.58
C ASP A 370 -26.10 -0.73 -3.15
N ASP A 371 -25.52 0.28 -2.50
CA ASP A 371 -24.24 0.86 -2.90
C ASP A 371 -23.09 -0.16 -2.80
N VAL A 372 -23.03 -0.93 -1.71
CA VAL A 372 -22.06 -2.04 -1.54
C VAL A 372 -22.28 -3.16 -2.56
N GLN A 373 -23.53 -3.49 -2.87
CA GLN A 373 -23.84 -4.47 -3.91
C GLN A 373 -23.29 -4.02 -5.28
N ALA A 374 -23.52 -2.76 -5.65
CA ALA A 374 -23.00 -2.20 -6.90
C ALA A 374 -21.46 -2.18 -6.94
N ILE A 375 -20.79 -1.93 -5.81
CA ILE A 375 -19.33 -2.01 -5.70
C ILE A 375 -18.84 -3.43 -5.96
N PHE A 376 -19.51 -4.45 -5.40
CA PHE A 376 -19.14 -5.85 -5.62
C PHE A 376 -19.33 -6.30 -7.07
N GLU A 377 -20.45 -5.93 -7.69
CA GLU A 377 -20.71 -6.23 -9.11
C GLU A 377 -19.63 -5.60 -9.99
N LYS A 378 -19.24 -4.35 -9.69
CA LYS A 378 -18.18 -3.66 -10.42
C LYS A 378 -16.80 -4.31 -10.24
N ALA A 379 -16.52 -4.87 -9.06
CA ALA A 379 -15.29 -5.63 -8.81
C ALA A 379 -15.28 -6.94 -9.62
N GLU A 380 -16.43 -7.62 -9.71
CA GLU A 380 -16.60 -8.82 -10.52
C GLU A 380 -16.44 -8.52 -12.01
N ASP A 381 -17.05 -7.45 -12.50
CA ASP A 381 -16.92 -7.00 -13.90
C ASP A 381 -15.47 -6.69 -14.25
N LEU A 382 -14.77 -5.92 -13.41
CA LEU A 382 -13.35 -5.60 -13.60
C LEU A 382 -12.51 -6.88 -13.63
N TYR A 383 -12.72 -7.79 -12.67
CA TYR A 383 -12.00 -9.06 -12.61
C TYR A 383 -12.20 -9.90 -13.87
N GLN A 384 -13.44 -10.07 -14.33
CA GLN A 384 -13.74 -10.86 -15.53
C GLN A 384 -13.13 -10.20 -16.78
N GLU A 385 -13.32 -8.89 -16.93
CA GLU A 385 -12.80 -8.13 -18.08
C GLU A 385 -11.28 -8.24 -18.18
N THR A 386 -10.55 -8.01 -17.08
CA THR A 386 -9.08 -8.08 -17.08
C THR A 386 -8.57 -9.52 -17.19
N SER A 387 -9.24 -10.49 -16.56
CA SER A 387 -8.83 -11.91 -16.65
C SER A 387 -8.96 -12.44 -18.08
N ILE A 388 -10.05 -12.08 -18.78
CA ILE A 388 -10.24 -12.44 -20.19
C ILE A 388 -9.18 -11.77 -21.07
N ALA A 389 -8.90 -10.48 -20.83
CA ALA A 389 -7.87 -9.75 -21.57
C ALA A 389 -6.48 -10.39 -21.40
N ILE A 390 -6.09 -10.71 -20.17
CA ILE A 390 -4.81 -11.38 -19.86
C ILE A 390 -4.75 -12.75 -20.55
N SER A 391 -5.80 -13.57 -20.43
CA SER A 391 -5.84 -14.90 -21.05
C SER A 391 -5.70 -14.84 -22.58
N ASN A 392 -6.43 -13.92 -23.22
CA ASN A 392 -6.39 -13.74 -24.67
C ASN A 392 -5.01 -13.23 -25.13
N GLU A 393 -4.42 -12.26 -24.41
CA GLU A 393 -3.11 -11.74 -24.77
C GLU A 393 -1.98 -12.74 -24.49
N LYS A 394 -2.10 -13.55 -23.43
CA LYS A 394 -1.18 -14.65 -23.09
C LYS A 394 -1.14 -15.70 -24.19
N ALA A 395 -2.29 -16.04 -24.79
CA ALA A 395 -2.37 -16.97 -25.90
C ALA A 395 -1.67 -16.49 -27.18
N LEU A 396 -1.37 -15.18 -27.29
CA LEU A 396 -0.66 -14.57 -28.41
C LEU A 396 0.85 -14.43 -28.17
N GLN A 397 1.32 -14.61 -26.93
CA GLN A 397 2.74 -14.48 -26.60
C GLN A 397 3.54 -15.70 -27.06
N ILE A 398 4.77 -15.48 -27.51
CA ILE A 398 5.68 -16.53 -27.95
C ILE A 398 7.06 -16.28 -27.35
N LEU A 399 7.59 -17.28 -26.64
CA LEU A 399 8.95 -17.21 -26.13
C LEU A 399 9.99 -17.37 -27.25
N PRO A 400 11.09 -16.58 -27.23
CA PRO A 400 12.21 -16.77 -28.15
C PRO A 400 12.79 -18.18 -28.04
N SER A 401 13.29 -18.74 -29.15
CA SER A 401 13.81 -20.12 -29.19
C SER A 401 14.88 -20.40 -28.12
N LYS A 402 15.76 -19.42 -27.85
CA LYS A 402 16.80 -19.50 -26.81
C LYS A 402 16.18 -19.70 -25.43
N VAL A 403 15.20 -18.89 -25.05
CA VAL A 403 14.50 -18.96 -23.76
C VAL A 403 13.66 -20.23 -23.70
N LYS A 404 12.87 -20.51 -24.74
CA LYS A 404 12.04 -21.72 -24.84
C LYS A 404 12.85 -23.01 -24.66
N SER A 405 14.07 -23.06 -25.19
CA SER A 405 14.95 -24.23 -25.04
C SER A 405 15.44 -24.44 -23.60
N ALA A 406 15.69 -23.36 -22.86
CA ALA A 406 16.10 -23.41 -21.47
C ALA A 406 14.92 -23.79 -20.56
N ILE A 407 13.73 -23.25 -20.83
CA ILE A 407 12.52 -23.43 -19.99
C ILE A 407 11.77 -24.73 -20.28
N LYS A 408 12.12 -25.49 -21.33
CA LYS A 408 11.34 -26.65 -21.84
C LYS A 408 10.84 -27.66 -20.79
N LYS A 409 11.46 -27.76 -19.62
CA LYS A 409 11.08 -28.69 -18.53
C LYS A 409 10.37 -28.03 -17.34
N ASP A 410 10.18 -26.71 -17.38
CA ASP A 410 9.63 -25.88 -16.32
C ASP A 410 8.40 -25.12 -16.85
N ASN A 411 7.25 -25.82 -16.80
CA ASN A 411 5.97 -25.29 -17.29
C ASN A 411 5.50 -24.07 -16.47
N GLU A 412 5.92 -23.95 -15.20
CA GLU A 412 5.56 -22.85 -14.33
C GLU A 412 6.27 -21.58 -14.78
N SER A 413 7.59 -21.65 -15.01
CA SER A 413 8.35 -20.54 -15.60
C SER A 413 7.85 -20.16 -16.99
N GLU A 414 7.50 -21.13 -17.85
CA GLU A 414 6.93 -20.83 -19.18
C GLU A 414 5.61 -20.06 -19.05
N SER A 415 4.69 -20.56 -18.22
CA SER A 415 3.41 -19.91 -17.97
C SER A 415 3.58 -18.51 -17.39
N LEU A 416 4.52 -18.33 -16.45
CA LEU A 416 4.79 -17.05 -15.79
C LEU A 416 5.35 -16.03 -16.78
N HIS A 417 6.34 -16.39 -17.60
CA HIS A 417 6.86 -15.48 -18.64
C HIS A 417 5.76 -15.04 -19.62
N LEU A 418 4.97 -15.98 -20.14
CA LEU A 418 3.89 -15.66 -21.08
C LEU A 418 2.84 -14.73 -20.45
N GLU A 419 2.53 -14.94 -19.17
CA GLU A 419 1.59 -14.10 -18.44
C GLU A 419 2.12 -12.70 -18.18
N THR A 420 3.35 -12.57 -17.69
CA THR A 420 4.00 -11.26 -17.47
C THR A 420 4.15 -10.49 -18.78
N MET A 421 4.54 -11.15 -19.87
CA MET A 421 4.58 -10.52 -21.20
C MET A 421 3.21 -10.00 -21.66
N ALA A 422 2.15 -10.78 -21.42
CA ALA A 422 0.79 -10.36 -21.73
C ALA A 422 0.35 -9.15 -20.88
N LYS A 423 0.63 -9.22 -19.58
CA LYS A 423 0.35 -8.16 -18.62
C LYS A 423 1.08 -6.85 -18.96
N ASP A 424 2.38 -6.88 -19.24
CA ASP A 424 3.16 -5.69 -19.59
C ASP A 424 2.63 -5.03 -20.88
N LYS A 425 2.25 -5.83 -21.88
CA LYS A 425 1.66 -5.31 -23.12
C LYS A 425 0.28 -4.68 -22.89
N LEU A 426 -0.55 -5.30 -22.07
CA LEU A 426 -1.85 -4.74 -21.67
C LEU A 426 -1.68 -3.48 -20.82
N TYR A 427 -0.68 -3.46 -19.94
CA TYR A 427 -0.32 -2.31 -19.12
C TYR A 427 -0.01 -1.12 -20.02
N VAL A 428 0.99 -1.22 -20.90
CA VAL A 428 1.35 -0.16 -21.87
C VAL A 428 0.16 0.28 -22.71
N LYS A 429 -0.68 -0.65 -23.17
CA LYS A 429 -1.91 -0.33 -23.91
C LYS A 429 -2.90 0.49 -23.07
N SER A 430 -3.08 0.15 -21.80
CA SER A 430 -3.94 0.90 -20.89
C SER A 430 -3.34 2.24 -20.52
N LEU A 431 -2.03 2.35 -20.29
CA LEU A 431 -1.33 3.62 -20.07
C LEU A 431 -1.60 4.61 -21.21
N LYS A 432 -1.44 4.15 -22.46
CA LYS A 432 -1.73 4.95 -23.66
C LYS A 432 -3.17 5.46 -23.70
N ARG A 433 -4.14 4.63 -23.27
CA ARG A 433 -5.55 5.02 -23.19
C ARG A 433 -5.77 6.05 -22.09
N VAL A 434 -5.13 5.89 -20.94
CA VAL A 434 -5.21 6.85 -19.84
C VAL A 434 -4.65 8.21 -20.27
N ALA A 435 -3.50 8.24 -20.95
CA ALA A 435 -2.92 9.47 -21.50
C ALA A 435 -3.90 10.17 -22.47
N ASN A 436 -4.51 9.42 -23.38
CA ASN A 436 -5.53 9.97 -24.30
C ASN A 436 -6.77 10.50 -23.55
N LEU A 437 -7.25 9.79 -22.53
CA LEU A 437 -8.40 10.22 -21.73
C LEU A 437 -8.08 11.49 -20.93
N LEU A 438 -6.85 11.62 -20.43
CA LEU A 438 -6.38 12.83 -19.75
C LEU A 438 -6.41 14.03 -20.71
N LYS A 439 -5.90 13.87 -21.93
CA LYS A 439 -5.96 14.90 -22.98
C LYS A 439 -7.40 15.32 -23.28
N LEU A 440 -8.30 14.35 -23.45
CA LEU A 440 -9.73 14.63 -23.69
C LEU A 440 -10.38 15.37 -22.49
N LEU A 441 -10.02 15.01 -21.26
CA LEU A 441 -10.49 15.69 -20.04
C LEU A 441 -10.00 17.14 -19.97
N GLN A 442 -8.75 17.41 -20.37
CA GLN A 442 -8.17 18.74 -20.45
C GLN A 442 -8.83 19.58 -21.54
N GLU A 443 -8.99 19.04 -22.76
CA GLU A 443 -9.67 19.72 -23.87
C GLU A 443 -11.12 20.05 -23.54
N ASN A 444 -11.87 19.09 -22.98
CA ASN A 444 -13.23 19.30 -22.51
C ASN A 444 -13.30 20.39 -21.42
N GLY A 445 -12.33 20.37 -20.49
CA GLY A 445 -12.22 21.39 -19.45
C GLY A 445 -11.97 22.79 -20.03
N ALA A 446 -11.02 22.93 -20.96
CA ALA A 446 -10.70 24.19 -21.60
C ALA A 446 -11.89 24.77 -22.38
N LEU A 447 -12.67 23.93 -23.08
CA LEU A 447 -13.88 24.36 -23.80
C LEU A 447 -14.95 24.92 -22.86
N LEU A 448 -15.18 24.24 -21.74
CA LEU A 448 -16.12 24.70 -20.72
C LEU A 448 -15.66 26.02 -20.07
N GLU A 449 -14.34 26.29 -20.01
CA GLU A 449 -13.77 27.52 -19.45
C GLU A 449 -13.91 28.67 -20.45
N ALA A 450 -13.49 28.45 -21.69
CA ALA A 450 -13.49 29.44 -22.75
C ALA A 450 -14.90 29.95 -23.08
N ASN A 451 -15.91 29.08 -22.98
CA ASN A 451 -17.30 29.41 -23.26
C ASN A 451 -18.10 29.85 -22.01
N GLN A 452 -17.44 30.01 -20.85
CA GLN A 452 -18.13 30.24 -19.58
C GLN A 452 -19.04 31.49 -19.60
N ASP A 453 -18.67 32.54 -20.32
CA ASP A 453 -19.48 33.75 -20.44
C ASP A 453 -20.65 33.60 -21.44
N LEU A 454 -20.45 32.87 -22.54
CA LEU A 454 -21.53 32.54 -23.49
C LEU A 454 -22.62 31.71 -22.82
N TYR A 455 -22.22 30.83 -21.91
CA TYR A 455 -23.12 29.99 -21.13
C TYR A 455 -23.91 30.73 -20.04
N LYS A 456 -23.60 32.00 -19.74
CA LYS A 456 -24.39 32.84 -18.82
C LYS A 456 -25.58 33.51 -19.51
N GLU A 457 -25.57 33.62 -20.84
CA GLU A 457 -26.71 34.16 -21.60
C GLU A 457 -27.81 33.08 -21.71
N GLU A 458 -28.60 32.94 -20.63
CA GLU A 458 -29.72 31.98 -20.51
C GLU A 458 -30.81 32.13 -21.59
N SER A 459 -30.74 33.17 -22.44
CA SER A 459 -31.73 33.48 -23.46
C SER A 459 -31.57 32.71 -24.78
N ILE A 460 -30.54 31.85 -24.92
CA ILE A 460 -30.29 31.10 -26.17
C ILE A 460 -30.23 29.60 -25.88
N ASP A 461 -31.32 28.89 -26.22
CA ASP A 461 -31.49 27.44 -25.99
C ASP A 461 -30.34 26.58 -26.53
N ASN A 462 -29.75 26.97 -27.67
CA ASN A 462 -28.63 26.24 -28.28
C ASN A 462 -27.37 26.21 -27.39
N PHE A 463 -27.05 27.31 -26.69
CA PHE A 463 -25.87 27.35 -25.81
C PHE A 463 -26.10 26.59 -24.51
N LYS A 464 -27.34 26.55 -24.02
CA LYS A 464 -27.71 25.73 -22.87
C LYS A 464 -27.58 24.23 -23.17
N SER A 465 -28.05 23.79 -24.34
CA SER A 465 -27.91 22.40 -24.79
C SER A 465 -26.45 21.99 -24.97
N ASP A 466 -25.64 22.82 -25.63
CA ASP A 466 -24.20 22.56 -25.83
C ASP A 466 -23.45 22.39 -24.50
N ARG A 467 -23.75 23.25 -23.51
CA ARG A 467 -23.16 23.13 -22.17
C ARG A 467 -23.52 21.83 -21.47
N GLU A 468 -24.80 21.46 -21.52
CA GLU A 468 -25.29 20.23 -20.88
C GLU A 468 -24.60 19.01 -21.50
N ASP A 469 -24.44 18.98 -22.82
CA ASP A 469 -23.74 17.93 -23.54
C ASP A 469 -22.26 17.85 -23.16
N LYS A 470 -21.58 19.00 -23.01
CA LYS A 470 -20.18 19.05 -22.58
C LYS A 470 -19.98 18.56 -21.14
N ILE A 471 -20.93 18.81 -20.24
CA ILE A 471 -20.89 18.31 -18.86
C ILE A 471 -21.16 16.80 -18.82
N LYS A 472 -22.11 16.29 -19.64
CA LYS A 472 -22.32 14.83 -19.80
C LYS A 472 -21.09 14.13 -20.35
N GLU A 473 -20.45 14.73 -21.35
CA GLU A 473 -19.19 14.24 -21.90
C GLU A 473 -18.10 14.19 -20.82
N ARG A 474 -17.94 15.27 -20.03
CA ARG A 474 -17.00 15.33 -18.91
C ARG A 474 -17.23 14.22 -17.89
N ALA A 475 -18.47 14.05 -17.44
CA ALA A 475 -18.85 13.01 -16.48
C ALA A 475 -18.49 11.62 -16.98
N LYS A 476 -18.75 11.33 -18.27
CA LYS A 476 -18.37 10.07 -18.91
C LYS A 476 -16.85 9.88 -18.96
N LEU A 477 -16.11 10.90 -19.36
CA LEU A 477 -14.64 10.85 -19.44
C LEU A 477 -14.00 10.59 -18.08
N ILE A 478 -14.52 11.16 -16.99
CA ILE A 478 -14.03 10.90 -15.63
C ILE A 478 -14.19 9.41 -15.25
N ILE A 479 -15.35 8.83 -15.55
CA ILE A 479 -15.63 7.42 -15.24
C ILE A 479 -14.75 6.48 -16.09
N GLU A 480 -14.60 6.79 -17.38
CA GLU A 480 -13.75 6.02 -18.30
C GLU A 480 -12.28 6.10 -17.91
N PHE A 481 -11.79 7.30 -17.57
CA PHE A 481 -10.44 7.51 -17.05
C PHE A 481 -10.17 6.63 -15.84
N GLU A 482 -11.05 6.70 -14.83
CA GLU A 482 -10.89 5.93 -13.60
C GLU A 482 -10.90 4.41 -13.86
N LYS A 483 -11.76 3.95 -14.80
CA LYS A 483 -11.84 2.54 -15.18
C LYS A 483 -10.56 2.08 -15.90
N GLU A 484 -10.09 2.81 -16.90
CA GLU A 484 -8.89 2.44 -17.66
C GLU A 484 -7.62 2.56 -16.83
N GLN A 485 -7.55 3.53 -15.92
CA GLN A 485 -6.48 3.65 -14.93
C GLN A 485 -6.47 2.44 -13.99
N GLY A 486 -7.63 2.04 -13.46
CA GLY A 486 -7.76 0.83 -12.67
C GLY A 486 -7.26 -0.42 -13.41
N LYS A 487 -7.58 -0.54 -14.70
CA LYS A 487 -7.06 -1.63 -15.55
C LYS A 487 -5.55 -1.58 -15.71
N ALA A 488 -4.97 -0.40 -15.94
CA ALA A 488 -3.53 -0.25 -16.02
C ALA A 488 -2.87 -0.80 -14.75
N LEU A 489 -3.38 -0.45 -13.58
CA LEU A 489 -2.85 -0.95 -12.30
C LEU A 489 -3.02 -2.47 -12.12
N ILE A 490 -4.13 -3.06 -12.60
CA ILE A 490 -4.34 -4.52 -12.58
C ILE A 490 -3.33 -5.25 -13.49
N TYR A 491 -3.02 -4.65 -14.64
CA TYR A 491 -2.06 -5.21 -15.60
C TYR A 491 -0.61 -4.98 -15.17
N ALA A 492 -0.32 -3.93 -14.41
CA ALA A 492 0.99 -3.77 -13.80
C ALA A 492 1.28 -4.96 -12.87
N ASN A 493 2.52 -5.41 -12.84
CA ASN A 493 2.95 -6.42 -11.89
C ASN A 493 3.10 -5.75 -10.52
N GLU A 494 2.51 -6.33 -9.47
CA GLU A 494 2.66 -5.88 -8.08
C GLU A 494 2.24 -4.43 -7.72
N ALA A 495 1.58 -3.71 -8.63
CA ALA A 495 1.09 -2.35 -8.37
C ALA A 495 -0.19 -2.34 -7.50
N TYR A 496 -0.32 -1.32 -6.66
CA TYR A 496 -1.56 -1.02 -5.94
C TYR A 496 -2.66 -0.57 -6.90
N PHE A 497 -3.84 -1.23 -6.86
CA PHE A 497 -4.94 -0.86 -7.76
C PHE A 497 -5.78 0.35 -7.32
N SER A 498 -5.65 0.84 -6.09
CA SER A 498 -6.46 1.96 -5.59
C SER A 498 -5.61 3.10 -5.06
N GLY A 499 -6.14 4.31 -5.27
CA GLY A 499 -5.45 5.55 -4.94
C GLY A 499 -5.13 5.70 -3.45
N GLY A 500 -6.05 5.28 -2.58
CA GLY A 500 -5.83 5.30 -1.14
C GLY A 500 -4.68 4.41 -0.68
N SER A 501 -4.49 3.24 -1.31
CA SER A 501 -3.35 2.37 -1.03
C SER A 501 -2.03 2.98 -1.48
N ALA A 502 -1.98 3.52 -2.70
CA ALA A 502 -0.79 4.18 -3.23
C ALA A 502 -0.41 5.38 -2.35
N TYR A 503 -1.38 6.23 -2.00
CA TYR A 503 -1.16 7.39 -1.13
C TYR A 503 -0.67 6.97 0.27
N HIS A 504 -1.33 5.99 0.90
CA HIS A 504 -0.94 5.50 2.21
C HIS A 504 0.49 4.94 2.23
N VAL A 505 0.76 4.00 1.33
CA VAL A 505 1.98 3.19 1.39
C VAL A 505 3.17 3.92 0.81
N VAL A 506 3.01 4.47 -0.39
CA VAL A 506 4.12 5.07 -1.14
C VAL A 506 4.44 6.44 -0.54
N LYS A 507 3.45 7.33 -0.44
CA LYS A 507 3.68 8.69 0.10
C LYS A 507 3.87 8.71 1.61
N GLY A 508 3.08 7.93 2.35
CA GLY A 508 3.13 7.92 3.82
C GLY A 508 4.26 7.07 4.37
N MET A 509 4.06 5.75 4.33
CA MET A 509 4.97 4.81 5.02
C MET A 509 6.37 4.76 4.39
N GLN A 510 6.48 4.86 3.06
CA GLN A 510 7.76 4.79 2.34
C GLN A 510 8.41 6.16 2.16
N GLY A 511 7.61 7.20 1.88
CA GLY A 511 8.08 8.58 1.74
C GLY A 511 8.45 9.28 3.04
N GLY A 512 8.23 8.65 4.20
CA GLY A 512 8.64 9.16 5.51
C GLY A 512 7.86 10.40 5.98
N GLN A 513 6.71 10.70 5.35
CA GLN A 513 5.86 11.81 5.72
C GLN A 513 4.69 11.39 6.61
N GLY A 514 4.41 12.19 7.63
CA GLY A 514 3.12 12.17 8.31
C GLY A 514 2.04 12.65 7.34
N ILE A 515 1.33 11.73 6.71
CA ILE A 515 0.25 12.04 5.78
C ILE A 515 -1.10 11.98 6.49
N ASN A 516 -1.96 12.95 6.20
CA ASN A 516 -3.37 12.86 6.58
C ASN A 516 -4.12 12.05 5.52
N ILE A 517 -4.63 10.89 5.90
CA ILE A 517 -5.37 9.98 5.02
C ILE A 517 -6.85 10.11 5.36
N ASN A 518 -7.68 10.46 4.38
CA ASN A 518 -9.12 10.51 4.61
C ASN A 518 -9.72 9.10 4.76
N ARG A 519 -10.92 8.98 5.33
CA ARG A 519 -11.54 7.67 5.65
C ARG A 519 -11.74 6.78 4.43
N GLN A 520 -12.07 7.36 3.28
CA GLN A 520 -12.19 6.62 2.03
C GLN A 520 -10.84 6.03 1.62
N GLN A 521 -9.78 6.81 1.65
CA GLN A 521 -8.42 6.36 1.34
C GLN A 521 -7.94 5.30 2.37
N LYS A 522 -8.26 5.47 3.66
CA LYS A 522 -8.00 4.48 4.72
C LYS A 522 -8.66 3.14 4.38
N MET A 523 -9.97 3.14 4.06
CA MET A 523 -10.71 1.92 3.68
C MET A 523 -10.12 1.27 2.42
N GLN A 524 -9.83 2.04 1.38
CA GLN A 524 -9.21 1.53 0.15
C GLN A 524 -7.89 0.81 0.46
N SER A 525 -7.05 1.44 1.28
CA SER A 525 -5.77 0.89 1.70
C SER A 525 -5.90 -0.38 2.54
N LEU A 526 -6.82 -0.40 3.52
CA LEU A 526 -7.10 -1.56 4.35
C LEU A 526 -7.52 -2.77 3.49
N LEU A 527 -8.55 -2.61 2.67
CA LEU A 527 -9.09 -3.69 1.84
C LEU A 527 -8.05 -4.26 0.87
N MET A 528 -7.28 -3.38 0.22
CA MET A 528 -6.24 -3.80 -0.71
C MET A 528 -5.14 -4.62 -0.05
N ASN A 529 -4.59 -4.12 1.07
CA ASN A 529 -3.50 -4.80 1.78
C ASN A 529 -4.00 -6.10 2.43
N ILE A 530 -5.27 -6.17 2.86
CA ILE A 530 -5.89 -7.42 3.29
C ILE A 530 -5.88 -8.45 2.15
N GLY A 531 -6.35 -8.07 0.95
CA GLY A 531 -6.34 -9.00 -0.19
C GLY A 531 -4.94 -9.46 -0.58
N TYR A 532 -3.94 -8.56 -0.62
CA TYR A 532 -2.54 -8.95 -0.86
C TYR A 532 -1.97 -9.86 0.22
N LYS A 533 -2.27 -9.59 1.49
CA LYS A 533 -1.88 -10.49 2.59
C LYS A 533 -2.41 -11.89 2.33
N LEU A 534 -3.72 -12.02 2.10
CA LEU A 534 -4.38 -13.31 1.91
C LEU A 534 -3.83 -14.06 0.69
N GLN A 535 -3.72 -13.38 -0.45
CA GLN A 535 -3.25 -13.97 -1.70
C GLN A 535 -1.79 -14.44 -1.61
N HIS A 536 -0.88 -13.56 -1.14
CA HIS A 536 0.54 -13.86 -1.14
C HIS A 536 0.88 -14.87 -0.03
N PHE A 537 0.17 -14.81 1.11
CA PHE A 537 0.37 -15.77 2.19
C PHE A 537 -0.10 -17.17 1.76
N GLN A 538 -1.27 -17.28 1.12
CA GLN A 538 -1.76 -18.55 0.59
C GLN A 538 -0.80 -19.18 -0.41
N HIS A 539 -0.22 -18.37 -1.31
CA HIS A 539 0.71 -18.87 -2.31
C HIS A 539 1.99 -19.45 -1.68
N LYS A 540 2.54 -18.77 -0.66
CA LYS A 540 3.84 -19.12 -0.06
C LYS A 540 3.75 -20.10 1.12
N ALA A 541 2.65 -20.09 1.88
CA ALA A 541 2.55 -20.83 3.14
C ALA A 541 2.58 -22.35 2.95
N HIS A 542 2.20 -22.85 1.78
CA HIS A 542 2.29 -24.28 1.44
C HIS A 542 3.74 -24.74 1.22
N GLU A 543 4.63 -23.83 0.82
CA GLU A 543 6.04 -24.14 0.53
C GLU A 543 6.92 -23.90 1.76
N ASN A 544 6.79 -22.74 2.39
CA ASN A 544 7.55 -22.35 3.57
C ASN A 544 6.76 -21.31 4.38
N LEU A 545 6.29 -21.73 5.57
CA LEU A 545 5.45 -20.91 6.44
C LEU A 545 6.21 -19.68 6.97
N GLY A 546 7.44 -19.85 7.46
CA GLY A 546 8.29 -18.74 7.90
C GLY A 546 8.54 -17.71 6.81
N ARG A 547 8.76 -18.16 5.56
CA ARG A 547 8.86 -17.26 4.39
C ARG A 547 7.57 -16.51 4.14
N ALA A 548 6.43 -17.21 4.18
CA ALA A 548 5.13 -16.60 4.01
C ALA A 548 4.87 -15.52 5.07
N MET A 549 5.23 -15.77 6.34
CA MET A 549 5.15 -14.79 7.42
C MET A 549 5.96 -13.53 7.10
N ILE A 550 7.25 -13.66 6.76
CA ILE A 550 8.16 -12.52 6.53
C ILE A 550 7.83 -11.74 5.26
N ASP A 551 7.61 -12.44 4.15
CA ASP A 551 7.42 -11.79 2.85
C ASP A 551 6.14 -10.95 2.85
N THR A 552 5.11 -11.45 3.52
CA THR A 552 3.76 -10.86 3.49
C THR A 552 3.45 -9.95 4.66
N SER A 553 4.28 -9.93 5.72
CA SER A 553 4.07 -9.08 6.89
C SER A 553 4.08 -7.59 6.59
N LYS A 554 4.69 -7.18 5.46
CA LYS A 554 4.58 -5.79 4.96
C LYS A 554 3.11 -5.37 4.79
N TYR A 555 2.25 -6.27 4.34
CA TYR A 555 0.82 -6.00 4.18
C TYR A 555 0.10 -5.94 5.52
N GLY A 556 0.40 -6.87 6.43
CA GLY A 556 -0.16 -6.88 7.78
C GLY A 556 0.21 -5.62 8.57
N GLN A 557 1.46 -5.19 8.52
CA GLN A 557 1.92 -3.94 9.13
C GLN A 557 1.19 -2.72 8.56
N ARG A 558 0.95 -2.65 7.24
CA ARG A 558 0.18 -1.57 6.62
C ARG A 558 -1.28 -1.55 7.08
N VAL A 559 -1.88 -2.72 7.28
CA VAL A 559 -3.22 -2.83 7.86
C VAL A 559 -3.20 -2.37 9.32
N ALA A 560 -2.19 -2.78 10.08
CA ALA A 560 -2.01 -2.40 11.48
C ALA A 560 -1.76 -0.90 11.66
N ASP A 561 -1.04 -0.24 10.75
CA ASP A 561 -0.82 1.21 10.79
C ASP A 561 -2.15 1.98 10.80
N LEU A 562 -3.06 1.59 9.89
CA LEU A 562 -4.37 2.24 9.76
C LEU A 562 -5.40 1.77 10.78
N ALA A 563 -5.34 0.51 11.20
CA ALA A 563 -6.27 -0.07 12.15
C ALA A 563 -5.90 0.22 13.61
N LEU A 564 -4.62 0.40 13.93
CA LEU A 564 -4.09 0.56 15.29
C LEU A 564 -3.42 1.93 15.51
N ILE A 565 -2.38 2.25 14.72
CA ILE A 565 -1.39 3.28 15.07
C ILE A 565 -1.90 4.70 14.78
N GLN A 566 -2.46 4.94 13.60
CA GLN A 566 -3.08 6.23 13.27
C GLN A 566 -4.31 6.53 14.13
N ASN A 567 -4.85 5.54 14.84
CA ASN A 567 -5.98 5.71 15.77
C ASN A 567 -5.54 6.11 17.20
N LEU A 568 -4.23 6.12 17.51
CA LEU A 568 -3.69 6.57 18.80
C LEU A 568 -3.41 8.09 18.86
N ASN A 569 -3.27 8.74 17.70
CA ASN A 569 -2.91 10.16 17.58
C ASN A 569 -4.11 11.09 17.27
N ILE A 570 -5.35 10.58 17.31
CA ILE A 570 -6.55 11.34 16.95
C ILE A 570 -7.51 11.37 18.15
N GLN A 571 -8.17 12.51 18.37
CA GLN A 571 -9.21 12.68 19.40
C GLN A 571 -10.24 11.53 19.33
N SER A 572 -10.77 11.19 20.51
CA SER A 572 -11.54 9.97 20.87
C SER A 572 -12.79 9.63 20.04
N THR A 573 -13.10 10.35 18.97
CA THR A 573 -14.26 10.14 18.09
C THR A 573 -13.93 9.37 16.81
N GLU A 574 -12.67 8.93 16.62
CA GLU A 574 -12.20 8.22 15.42
C GLU A 574 -11.85 6.72 15.59
N LEU A 575 -12.03 6.15 16.80
CA LEU A 575 -11.58 4.81 17.20
C LEU A 575 -12.42 3.60 16.73
N GLU A 576 -13.38 3.77 15.81
CA GLU A 576 -14.50 2.83 15.72
C GLU A 576 -14.20 1.44 15.12
N ILE A 577 -13.19 1.29 14.24
CA ILE A 577 -12.88 -0.04 13.67
C ILE A 577 -12.21 -0.91 14.74
N PHE A 578 -11.17 -0.40 15.41
CA PHE A 578 -10.39 -1.16 16.38
C PHE A 578 -11.24 -1.71 17.52
N ASP A 579 -12.13 -0.89 18.07
CA ASP A 579 -12.98 -1.30 19.20
C ASP A 579 -13.87 -2.49 18.84
N THR A 580 -14.24 -2.62 17.56
CA THR A 580 -15.09 -3.71 17.10
C THR A 580 -14.32 -4.99 16.76
N LEU A 581 -12.99 -4.98 16.63
CA LEU A 581 -12.21 -6.16 16.27
C LEU A 581 -12.09 -7.18 17.42
N SER A 582 -12.08 -8.47 17.08
CA SER A 582 -11.77 -9.55 18.03
C SER A 582 -10.36 -9.39 18.62
N VAL A 583 -10.15 -9.97 19.80
CA VAL A 583 -8.83 -10.00 20.46
C VAL A 583 -7.79 -10.66 19.56
N GLN A 584 -8.18 -11.75 18.89
CA GLN A 584 -7.32 -12.49 17.96
C GLN A 584 -6.91 -11.65 16.74
N ALA A 585 -7.83 -10.85 16.18
CA ALA A 585 -7.50 -9.97 15.07
C ALA A 585 -6.54 -8.86 15.49
N LYS A 586 -6.69 -8.33 16.71
CA LYS A 586 -5.77 -7.33 17.28
C LYS A 586 -4.38 -7.92 17.52
N GLU A 587 -4.30 -9.09 18.15
CA GLU A 587 -3.06 -9.83 18.37
C GLU A 587 -2.35 -10.15 17.04
N MET A 588 -3.09 -10.60 16.03
CA MET A 588 -2.54 -10.86 14.69
C MET A 588 -1.87 -9.60 14.10
N LEU A 589 -2.52 -8.44 14.19
CA LEU A 589 -1.94 -7.19 13.68
C LEU A 589 -0.68 -6.75 14.44
N VAL A 590 -0.62 -7.00 15.76
CA VAL A 590 0.60 -6.77 16.57
C VAL A 590 1.73 -7.68 16.10
N ASN A 591 1.44 -8.98 15.91
CA ASN A 591 2.43 -9.93 15.40
C ASN A 591 3.00 -9.49 14.04
N GLU A 592 2.17 -8.95 13.14
CA GLU A 592 2.64 -8.45 11.84
C GLU A 592 3.60 -7.27 11.97
N ILE A 593 3.36 -6.34 12.91
CA ILE A 593 4.29 -5.24 13.22
C ILE A 593 5.61 -5.80 13.75
N GLU A 594 5.53 -6.77 14.67
CA GLU A 594 6.69 -7.40 15.31
C GLU A 594 7.55 -8.15 14.28
N ILE A 595 6.91 -8.94 13.40
CA ILE A 595 7.59 -9.65 12.30
C ILE A 595 8.36 -8.66 11.41
N VAL A 596 7.75 -7.54 11.03
CA VAL A 596 8.45 -6.55 10.20
C VAL A 596 9.61 -5.88 10.95
N THR A 597 9.38 -5.44 12.18
CA THR A 597 10.38 -4.66 12.94
C THR A 597 11.58 -5.50 13.35
N GLN A 598 11.35 -6.72 13.85
CA GLN A 598 12.40 -7.58 14.39
C GLN A 598 13.07 -8.46 13.32
N TYR A 599 12.31 -9.02 12.38
CA TYR A 599 12.83 -10.04 11.44
C TYR A 599 13.04 -9.47 10.05
N LYS A 600 12.14 -8.63 9.55
CA LYS A 600 12.26 -8.08 8.19
C LYS A 600 13.28 -6.95 8.11
N LYS A 601 13.11 -5.91 8.92
CA LYS A 601 13.98 -4.70 8.97
C LYS A 601 15.14 -4.82 9.97
N GLY A 602 15.02 -5.68 10.98
CA GLY A 602 16.07 -5.90 11.97
C GLY A 602 17.33 -6.47 11.32
N GLU A 603 18.42 -5.71 11.39
CA GLU A 603 19.78 -6.19 11.13
C GLU A 603 20.39 -6.89 12.36
N THR A 604 19.66 -6.93 13.48
CA THR A 604 20.08 -7.54 14.74
C THR A 604 18.90 -8.25 15.41
N SER A 605 19.10 -9.50 15.85
CA SER A 605 18.18 -10.17 16.76
C SER A 605 18.16 -9.41 18.10
N PRO A 606 16.97 -9.04 18.65
CA PRO A 606 16.86 -8.29 19.90
C PRO A 606 17.49 -8.99 21.12
N ASN A 607 17.71 -10.30 21.05
CA ASN A 607 18.05 -11.13 22.21
C ASN A 607 19.50 -11.64 22.25
N THR A 608 20.34 -11.42 21.23
CA THR A 608 21.69 -12.05 21.19
C THR A 608 22.85 -11.19 20.73
N GLY A 609 22.63 -10.00 20.16
CA GLY A 609 23.73 -9.10 19.78
C GLY A 609 24.71 -9.64 18.72
N GLU A 610 24.36 -10.71 18.01
CA GLU A 610 25.15 -11.26 16.89
C GLU A 610 24.42 -11.19 15.54
N SER A 611 25.24 -10.96 14.50
CA SER A 611 25.08 -11.07 13.04
C SER A 611 23.71 -10.82 12.39
N ILE A 612 23.73 -10.02 11.32
CA ILE A 612 22.66 -9.89 10.32
C ILE A 612 22.08 -11.27 10.02
N LEU A 613 20.82 -11.49 10.39
CA LEU A 613 20.14 -12.75 10.13
C LEU A 613 20.08 -12.98 8.61
N THR A 614 20.57 -14.14 8.18
CA THR A 614 20.39 -14.62 6.81
C THR A 614 18.88 -14.76 6.49
N PRO A 615 18.47 -14.72 5.20
CA PRO A 615 17.06 -14.94 4.84
C PRO A 615 16.45 -16.17 5.53
N SER A 616 17.13 -17.32 5.53
CA SER A 616 16.59 -18.55 6.14
C SER A 616 16.57 -18.54 7.66
N SER A 617 17.54 -17.92 8.34
CA SER A 617 17.47 -17.81 9.81
C SER A 617 16.32 -16.93 10.27
N LYS A 618 15.94 -15.93 9.46
CA LYS A 618 14.73 -15.14 9.72
C LYS A 618 13.48 -16.02 9.64
N GLU A 619 13.38 -16.86 8.60
CA GLU A 619 12.23 -17.77 8.39
C GLU A 619 12.03 -18.71 9.58
N SER A 620 13.10 -19.36 10.04
CA SER A 620 13.03 -20.27 11.20
C SER A 620 12.59 -19.56 12.47
N ALA A 621 13.19 -18.41 12.78
CA ALA A 621 12.86 -17.66 13.99
C ALA A 621 11.40 -17.18 13.97
N ALA A 622 10.93 -16.60 12.85
CA ALA A 622 9.54 -16.17 12.73
C ALA A 622 8.54 -17.33 12.91
N GLN A 623 8.88 -18.54 12.47
CA GLN A 623 8.01 -19.71 12.63
C GLN A 623 8.03 -20.27 14.07
N GLU A 624 9.12 -20.09 14.81
CA GLU A 624 9.23 -20.46 16.23
C GLU A 624 8.50 -19.48 17.14
N ASP A 625 8.59 -18.19 16.83
CA ASP A 625 8.10 -17.11 17.70
C ASP A 625 6.62 -16.77 17.50
N PHE A 626 6.03 -17.10 16.34
CA PHE A 626 4.65 -16.74 16.01
C PHE A 626 3.78 -17.93 15.59
N GLU A 627 2.62 -18.07 16.23
CA GLU A 627 1.60 -19.04 15.83
C GLU A 627 0.71 -18.51 14.69
N MET A 628 1.21 -18.49 13.44
CA MET A 628 0.39 -18.16 12.27
C MET A 628 0.14 -19.38 11.39
N THR A 629 -1.12 -19.58 10.99
CA THR A 629 -1.56 -20.62 10.06
C THR A 629 -2.37 -19.99 8.93
N GLN A 630 -2.53 -20.70 7.81
CA GLN A 630 -3.40 -20.22 6.73
C GLN A 630 -4.82 -19.89 7.23
N GLU A 631 -5.36 -20.73 8.12
CA GLU A 631 -6.72 -20.57 8.65
C GLU A 631 -6.86 -19.35 9.55
N ASN A 632 -5.92 -19.14 10.49
CA ASN A 632 -6.02 -18.00 11.40
C ASN A 632 -5.71 -16.67 10.68
N VAL A 633 -4.82 -16.66 9.69
CA VAL A 633 -4.59 -15.48 8.84
C VAL A 633 -5.85 -15.17 8.02
N GLU A 634 -6.45 -16.18 7.37
CA GLU A 634 -7.71 -16.00 6.62
C GLU A 634 -8.82 -15.45 7.52
N LEU A 635 -9.04 -16.06 8.69
CA LEU A 635 -10.10 -15.69 9.61
C LEU A 635 -9.97 -14.22 10.09
N ASN A 636 -8.79 -13.85 10.59
CA ASN A 636 -8.57 -12.54 11.20
C ASN A 636 -8.58 -11.41 10.16
N PHE A 637 -7.91 -11.59 9.01
CA PHE A 637 -7.88 -10.55 7.98
C PHE A 637 -9.23 -10.36 7.29
N LEU A 638 -10.01 -11.44 7.08
CA LEU A 638 -11.38 -11.31 6.56
C LEU A 638 -12.32 -10.65 7.58
N GLU A 639 -12.15 -10.88 8.88
CA GLU A 639 -12.90 -10.14 9.91
C GLU A 639 -12.71 -8.62 9.77
N ILE A 640 -11.46 -8.18 9.63
CA ILE A 640 -11.12 -6.76 9.44
C ILE A 640 -11.77 -6.24 8.15
N ALA A 641 -11.68 -6.99 7.05
CA ALA A 641 -12.29 -6.59 5.77
C ALA A 641 -13.82 -6.41 5.88
N HIS A 642 -14.52 -7.32 6.58
CA HIS A 642 -15.96 -7.22 6.80
C HIS A 642 -16.37 -5.99 7.60
N LYS A 643 -15.55 -5.59 8.58
CA LYS A 643 -15.85 -4.48 9.51
C LYS A 643 -15.43 -3.11 8.98
N THR A 644 -14.46 -3.07 8.06
CA THR A 644 -13.87 -1.81 7.56
C THR A 644 -14.89 -0.88 6.89
N ILE A 645 -15.89 -1.43 6.20
CA ILE A 645 -16.82 -0.62 5.39
C ILE A 645 -17.88 0.12 6.21
N ALA A 646 -18.22 -0.37 7.41
CA ALA A 646 -19.39 0.11 8.14
C ALA A 646 -19.22 1.51 8.74
N PRO A 647 -18.08 1.84 9.40
CA PRO A 647 -17.85 3.20 9.89
C PRO A 647 -17.84 4.23 8.76
N TYR A 648 -17.33 3.86 7.58
CA TYR A 648 -17.33 4.74 6.41
C TYR A 648 -18.75 5.17 6.00
N TYR A 649 -19.71 4.23 5.92
CA TYR A 649 -21.09 4.58 5.59
C TYR A 649 -21.75 5.42 6.68
N TRP A 650 -21.46 5.12 7.95
CA TRP A 650 -21.96 5.91 9.07
C TRP A 650 -21.51 7.38 8.99
N ASP A 651 -20.23 7.62 8.72
CA ASP A 651 -19.71 8.98 8.55
C ASP A 651 -20.23 9.65 7.28
N LYS A 652 -20.36 8.90 6.17
CA LYS A 652 -20.95 9.40 4.92
C LYS A 652 -22.37 9.92 5.17
N PHE A 653 -23.13 9.23 6.03
CA PHE A 653 -24.47 9.64 6.43
C PHE A 653 -24.48 10.83 7.40
N LYS A 654 -23.55 10.89 8.37
CA LYS A 654 -23.42 12.03 9.30
C LYS A 654 -22.94 13.31 8.61
N SER A 655 -21.82 13.25 7.89
CA SER A 655 -21.13 14.39 7.28
C SER A 655 -21.94 15.08 6.18
N LYS A 656 -22.76 14.33 5.43
CA LYS A 656 -23.55 14.92 4.36
C LYS A 656 -24.82 15.63 4.85
N GLY A 657 -25.27 15.48 6.10
CA GLY A 657 -26.43 16.18 6.71
C GLY A 657 -27.77 16.14 5.95
N ARG A 658 -27.79 15.56 4.74
CA ARG A 658 -28.88 15.62 3.76
C ARG A 658 -29.86 14.49 3.93
N ILE A 659 -29.43 13.33 4.46
CA ILE A 659 -30.39 12.25 4.73
C ILE A 659 -31.23 12.58 5.98
N TRP A 660 -30.66 13.33 6.93
CA TRP A 660 -31.38 13.88 8.08
C TRP A 660 -32.32 15.04 7.71
N SER A 661 -32.14 15.68 6.55
CA SER A 661 -32.94 16.85 6.12
C SER A 661 -33.82 16.62 4.89
N ASN A 662 -33.63 15.52 4.14
CA ASN A 662 -34.46 15.16 2.98
C ASN A 662 -35.86 14.62 3.35
N GLN A 663 -36.25 14.66 4.63
CA GLN A 663 -37.66 14.50 5.04
C GLN A 663 -38.60 15.57 4.43
N ARG A 664 -38.10 16.57 3.68
CA ARG A 664 -38.93 17.56 2.96
C ARG A 664 -38.94 17.46 1.43
N THR A 665 -38.06 16.70 0.79
CA THR A 665 -38.00 16.65 -0.67
C THR A 665 -37.74 15.21 -1.10
N GLY A 666 -38.81 14.48 -1.45
CA GLY A 666 -38.76 13.07 -1.83
C GLY A 666 -37.91 12.81 -3.07
N TYR A 667 -36.59 12.70 -2.89
CA TYR A 667 -35.65 12.33 -3.93
C TYR A 667 -34.98 11.00 -3.57
N HIS A 668 -35.27 9.99 -4.37
CA HIS A 668 -34.58 8.71 -4.37
C HIS A 668 -33.23 8.87 -5.09
N PHE A 669 -32.14 8.44 -4.46
CA PHE A 669 -30.92 8.06 -5.17
C PHE A 669 -31.23 6.75 -5.90
N ARG A 670 -31.42 6.80 -7.22
CA ARG A 670 -31.42 5.64 -8.10
C ARG A 670 -30.13 5.62 -8.90
#